data_AF-R7WHT1-F1
#
_entry.id   AF-R7WHT1-F1
#
_cell.length_a   1.000
_cell.length_b   1.000
_cell.length_c   1.000
_cell.angle_alpha   90.00
_cell.angle_beta   90.00
_cell.angle_gamma   90.00
#
_symmetry.space_group_name_H-M   'P 1'
#
loop_
_entity.id
_entity.type
_entity.pdbx_description
1 polymer ?
#
loop_
_entity_poly.entity_id
_entity_poly.type
_entity_poly.pdbx_seq_one_letter_code
_entity_poly.pdbx_strand_id
1 'polypeptide(L)'
;MLLTWCSIERAISTRRLLPAAAAILIGAVTVTAGPSGIICFAALIAGARPIARIIADRARAVGYAPLLLPMASAGLVILVAVFSDQTFAAVREMQRVHEISPNSPWFEEYLRYQWLFQDGADGSLARRFAVFTMVLCLITVILAMLRRGGRIPGIAPGPARRIVGITIGAMVLMMFVPTKWTHHFGIYAGLGASVAVVAAVAVGPAVLRSRRNRALFAAAVTALVSVSFAGRNEWWYLSSWGVPWFDKAPSIAGNGFAVALLAVAGLLLAVAAWFHIHPVASTRTDPPSRWWAIPPLTVAAGAMVLFEVLSFAKAAVSQYPGYSVARSNVDTLVGASSCGLANDVLLETDPNASMLQPLSGALATALSAGGADGFTANGVAPDLTPDDEDLASGTANTIDRTGDDQKTSGETAGTGGGFGGEGVNGSTVALPFGLDPATTPVLGSYGSDTAATVTTDWYRLPEPAADGSRGDIVSISAAGRIRSVDRDGIETYGQKLELEYGSTDIGGAVTTLGSIVPIDIGPAPSWRNLRVPLEQLPPDADVVRIVAADNDIQKDQWLAFTPPRVPQTRTLQDVLGRDTPVLLDWTVGLNFPCQDQMLHVDGVAEVPEYRISPDRPGAVVTGLWQDHYGGGPLGWTQVLLGARTIPSYLNHDWDRDWGSIEQFVPIDREATPAQIHTSTTTRSGWWTPGPINIDS
;
A
#
# COMPACT_ATOMS: atom_id res chain seq x y z
N MET A 1 -17.22 7.37 18.80
CA MET A 1 -17.54 6.17 19.61
C MET A 1 -17.24 6.32 21.11
N LEU A 2 -15.99 6.42 21.58
CA LEU A 2 -15.68 6.42 23.03
C LEU A 2 -16.36 7.57 23.79
N LEU A 3 -16.38 8.77 23.20
CA LEU A 3 -17.07 9.92 23.76
C LEU A 3 -18.58 9.68 23.92
N THR A 4 -19.21 8.97 22.98
CA THR A 4 -20.61 8.53 23.08
C THR A 4 -20.81 7.62 24.29
N TRP A 5 -19.96 6.60 24.45
CA TRP A 5 -20.03 5.67 25.58
C TRP A 5 -19.80 6.38 26.91
N CYS A 6 -18.75 7.20 27.03
CA CYS A 6 -18.47 7.98 28.24
C CYS A 6 -19.62 8.91 28.61
N SER A 7 -20.25 9.55 27.62
CA SER A 7 -21.41 10.43 27.84
C SER A 7 -22.64 9.67 28.33
N ILE A 8 -22.88 8.46 27.80
CA ILE A 8 -23.93 7.55 28.30
C ILE A 8 -23.63 7.09 29.73
N GLU A 9 -22.41 6.66 30.05
CA GLU A 9 -22.02 6.28 31.42
C GLU A 9 -22.16 7.46 32.40
N ARG A 10 -21.81 8.67 31.95
CA ARG A 10 -22.00 9.90 32.73
C ARG A 10 -23.48 10.20 32.97
N ALA A 11 -24.33 10.02 31.97
CA ALA A 11 -25.78 10.17 32.11
C ALA A 11 -26.36 9.16 33.12
N ILE A 12 -25.94 7.89 33.03
CA ILE A 12 -26.39 6.81 33.91
C ILE A 12 -25.95 7.08 35.36
N SER A 13 -24.68 7.42 35.58
CA SER A 13 -24.11 7.64 36.92
C SER A 13 -24.68 8.88 37.61
N THR A 14 -24.88 9.98 36.87
CA THR A 14 -25.40 11.24 37.43
C THR A 14 -26.93 11.33 37.40
N ARG A 15 -27.60 10.37 36.74
CA ARG A 15 -29.05 10.39 36.45
C ARG A 15 -29.49 11.68 35.74
N ARG A 16 -28.63 12.30 34.93
CA ARG A 16 -28.91 13.51 34.14
C ARG A 16 -29.07 13.17 32.67
N LEU A 17 -29.96 13.88 31.97
CA LEU A 17 -30.24 13.64 30.55
C LEU A 17 -29.39 14.49 29.59
N LEU A 18 -28.78 15.59 30.06
CA LEU A 18 -27.88 16.41 29.23
C LEU A 18 -26.72 15.59 28.64
N PRO A 19 -25.99 14.74 29.40
CA PRO A 19 -24.95 13.90 28.80
C PRO A 19 -25.52 12.85 27.83
N ALA A 20 -26.77 12.42 27.98
CA ALA A 20 -27.41 11.53 27.02
C ALA A 20 -27.73 12.25 25.71
N ALA A 21 -28.19 13.50 25.75
CA ALA A 21 -28.36 14.34 24.56
C ALA A 21 -27.02 14.60 23.86
N ALA A 22 -25.96 14.89 24.62
CA ALA A 22 -24.61 15.01 24.07
C ALA A 22 -24.14 13.72 23.40
N ALA A 23 -24.42 12.55 23.98
CA ALA A 23 -24.10 11.25 23.38
C ALA A 23 -24.79 11.06 22.02
N ILE A 24 -26.07 11.45 21.91
CA ILE A 24 -26.84 11.39 20.66
C ILE A 24 -26.20 12.29 19.60
N LEU A 25 -25.88 13.55 19.95
CA LEU A 25 -25.23 14.49 19.04
C LEU A 25 -23.88 13.97 18.54
N ILE A 26 -23.01 13.51 19.45
CA ILE A 26 -21.70 12.94 19.10
C ILE A 26 -21.87 11.72 18.19
N GLY A 27 -22.86 10.85 18.49
CA GLY A 27 -23.19 9.70 17.66
C GLY A 27 -23.61 10.11 16.24
N ALA A 28 -24.50 11.10 16.13
CA ALA A 28 -24.97 11.63 14.85
C ALA A 28 -23.81 12.20 14.01
N VAL A 29 -22.96 13.04 14.60
CA VAL A 29 -21.76 13.58 13.94
C VAL A 29 -20.79 12.46 13.51
N THR A 30 -20.64 11.41 14.32
CA THR A 30 -19.72 10.31 13.99
C THR A 30 -20.23 9.48 12.81
N VAL A 31 -21.54 9.23 12.71
CA VAL A 31 -22.15 8.49 11.59
C VAL A 31 -22.00 9.24 10.28
N THR A 32 -22.06 10.57 10.31
CA THR A 32 -21.87 11.39 9.09
C THR A 32 -20.40 11.55 8.69
N ALA A 33 -19.44 11.26 9.57
CA ALA A 33 -18.03 11.27 9.22
C ALA A 33 -17.60 10.05 8.39
N GLY A 34 -18.34 8.94 8.47
CA GLY A 34 -18.13 7.76 7.63
C GLY A 34 -19.09 6.62 8.00
N PRO A 35 -19.38 5.69 7.08
CA PRO A 35 -20.37 4.62 7.30
C PRO A 35 -20.08 3.76 8.54
N SER A 36 -18.80 3.53 8.86
CA SER A 36 -18.36 2.78 10.05
C SER A 36 -18.71 3.48 11.37
N GLY A 37 -19.07 4.77 11.35
CA GLY A 37 -19.57 5.51 12.50
C GLY A 37 -20.85 4.94 13.12
N ILE A 38 -21.56 4.06 12.38
CA ILE A 38 -22.75 3.32 12.84
C ILE A 38 -22.53 2.60 14.17
N ILE A 39 -21.30 2.22 14.51
CA ILE A 39 -20.97 1.59 15.81
C ILE A 39 -21.35 2.44 17.03
N CYS A 40 -21.53 3.76 16.86
CA CYS A 40 -21.99 4.63 17.95
C CYS A 40 -23.40 4.26 18.43
N PHE A 41 -24.24 3.68 17.57
CA PHE A 41 -25.54 3.16 17.97
C PHE A 41 -25.42 2.02 18.97
N ALA A 42 -24.36 1.20 18.93
CA ALA A 42 -24.14 0.15 19.94
C ALA A 42 -24.03 0.74 21.36
N ALA A 43 -23.35 1.87 21.52
CA ALA A 43 -23.26 2.59 22.80
C ALA A 43 -24.61 3.13 23.27
N LEU A 44 -25.41 3.70 22.36
CA LEU A 44 -26.75 4.20 22.66
C LEU A 44 -27.70 3.06 23.04
N ILE A 45 -27.70 1.96 22.28
CA ILE A 45 -28.51 0.76 22.52
C ILE A 45 -28.15 0.13 23.87
N ALA A 46 -26.86 -0.05 24.16
CA ALA A 46 -26.41 -0.61 25.44
C ALA A 46 -26.81 0.26 26.65
N GLY A 47 -26.92 1.58 26.45
CA GLY A 47 -27.39 2.55 27.44
C GLY A 47 -28.91 2.76 27.48
N ALA A 48 -29.67 2.22 26.52
CA ALA A 48 -31.07 2.61 26.32
C ALA A 48 -31.96 2.30 27.54
N ARG A 49 -31.85 1.08 28.10
CA ARG A 49 -32.67 0.67 29.26
C ARG A 49 -32.45 1.55 30.51
N PRO A 50 -31.22 1.80 31.00
CA PRO A 50 -31.03 2.68 32.16
C PRO A 50 -31.42 4.13 31.86
N ILE A 51 -31.20 4.64 30.64
CA ILE A 51 -31.65 5.98 30.25
C ILE A 51 -33.19 6.07 30.24
N ALA A 52 -33.88 5.08 29.68
CA ALA A 52 -35.34 5.02 29.68
C ALA A 52 -35.93 5.04 31.10
N ARG A 53 -35.28 4.37 32.06
CA ARG A 53 -35.67 4.45 33.48
C ARG A 53 -35.49 5.86 34.06
N ILE A 54 -34.39 6.54 33.74
CA ILE A 54 -34.15 7.93 34.17
C ILE A 54 -35.22 8.85 33.58
N ILE A 55 -35.57 8.67 32.30
CA ILE A 55 -36.64 9.42 31.64
C ILE A 55 -37.98 9.15 32.32
N ALA A 56 -38.36 7.88 32.52
CA ALA A 56 -39.64 7.52 33.15
C ALA A 56 -39.78 8.08 34.57
N ASP A 57 -38.69 8.05 35.36
CA ASP A 57 -38.69 8.62 36.71
C ASP A 57 -38.84 10.14 36.70
N ARG A 58 -38.17 10.84 35.77
CA ARG A 58 -38.24 12.31 35.64
C ARG A 58 -39.55 12.79 35.01
N ALA A 59 -40.11 12.01 34.08
CA ALA A 59 -41.35 12.33 33.38
C ALA A 59 -42.55 12.44 34.33
N ARG A 60 -42.50 11.79 35.51
CA ARG A 60 -43.53 11.95 36.55
C ARG A 60 -43.65 13.39 37.08
N ALA A 61 -42.57 14.17 37.01
CA ALA A 61 -42.54 15.54 37.50
C ALA A 61 -42.73 16.59 36.38
N VAL A 62 -42.19 16.33 35.18
CA VAL A 62 -42.14 17.34 34.09
C VAL A 62 -42.77 16.88 32.78
N GLY A 63 -43.33 15.67 32.71
CA GLY A 63 -43.85 15.08 31.48
C GLY A 63 -42.77 14.54 30.53
N TYR A 64 -43.19 13.79 29.50
CA TYR A 64 -42.27 13.19 28.53
C TYR A 64 -41.76 14.17 27.47
N ALA A 65 -42.62 15.08 26.99
CA ALA A 65 -42.27 16.00 25.90
C ALA A 65 -41.04 16.88 26.21
N PRO A 66 -40.94 17.53 27.39
CA PRO A 66 -39.78 18.35 27.74
C PRO A 66 -38.46 17.56 27.88
N LEU A 67 -38.54 16.23 28.00
CA LEU A 67 -37.37 15.35 28.10
C LEU A 67 -36.95 14.80 26.74
N LEU A 68 -37.93 14.41 25.90
CA LEU A 68 -37.68 13.76 24.62
C LEU A 68 -37.39 14.76 23.50
N LEU A 69 -38.04 15.93 23.47
CA LEU A 69 -37.84 16.91 22.40
C LEU A 69 -36.39 17.40 22.32
N PRO A 70 -35.71 17.81 23.41
CA PRO A 70 -34.30 18.19 23.33
C PRO A 70 -33.38 17.06 22.86
N MET A 71 -33.69 15.81 23.22
CA MET A 71 -32.91 14.64 22.77
C MET A 71 -33.11 14.39 21.26
N ALA A 72 -34.35 14.53 20.78
CA ALA A 72 -34.66 14.45 19.35
C ALA A 72 -33.96 15.58 18.58
N SER A 73 -34.03 16.82 19.07
CA SER A 73 -33.34 17.97 18.48
C SER A 73 -31.83 17.76 18.41
N ALA A 74 -31.21 17.19 19.45
CA ALA A 74 -29.79 16.88 19.47
C ALA A 74 -29.37 15.85 18.39
N GLY A 75 -30.27 14.93 18.01
CA GLY A 75 -30.03 13.98 16.92
C GLY A 75 -30.29 14.57 15.53
N LEU A 76 -31.27 15.46 15.40
CA LEU A 76 -31.68 16.03 14.11
C LEU A 76 -30.85 17.25 13.69
N VAL A 77 -30.15 17.92 14.60
CA VAL A 77 -29.33 19.10 14.27
C VAL A 77 -28.24 18.79 13.25
N ILE A 78 -27.78 17.52 13.16
CA ILE A 78 -26.80 17.10 12.16
C ILE A 78 -27.28 17.33 10.72
N LEU A 79 -28.60 17.31 10.50
CA LEU A 79 -29.19 17.54 9.17
C LEU A 79 -28.86 18.94 8.64
N VAL A 80 -28.61 19.92 9.52
CA VAL A 80 -28.15 21.25 9.12
C VAL A 80 -26.78 21.19 8.48
N ALA A 81 -25.87 20.35 9.00
CA ALA A 81 -24.54 20.16 8.41
C ALA A 81 -24.62 19.32 7.13
N VAL A 82 -25.40 18.23 7.14
CA VAL A 82 -25.59 17.33 5.98
C VAL A 82 -26.15 18.07 4.77
N PHE A 83 -27.16 18.91 4.97
CA PHE A 83 -27.82 19.67 3.91
C PHE A 83 -27.41 21.16 3.91
N SER A 84 -26.19 21.47 4.37
CA SER A 84 -25.66 22.84 4.38
C SER A 84 -25.36 23.36 2.97
N ASP A 85 -25.00 22.44 2.07
CA ASP A 85 -24.65 22.71 0.68
C ASP A 85 -25.50 21.85 -0.27
N GLN A 86 -25.48 20.53 -0.08
CA GLN A 86 -26.17 19.58 -0.95
C GLN A 86 -27.65 19.46 -0.62
N THR A 87 -28.48 19.28 -1.66
CA THR A 87 -29.94 19.10 -1.52
C THR A 87 -30.32 17.63 -1.31
N PHE A 88 -31.57 17.37 -0.90
CA PHE A 88 -32.07 15.99 -0.79
C PHE A 88 -32.09 15.27 -2.15
N ALA A 89 -32.42 15.97 -3.24
CA ALA A 89 -32.34 15.43 -4.59
C ALA A 89 -30.92 14.99 -4.96
N ALA A 90 -29.90 15.80 -4.62
CA ALA A 90 -28.49 15.45 -4.84
C ALA A 90 -28.05 14.21 -4.03
N VAL A 91 -28.44 14.12 -2.75
CA VAL A 91 -28.12 12.94 -1.92
C VAL A 91 -28.78 11.67 -2.46
N ARG A 92 -30.02 11.74 -2.97
CA ARG A 92 -30.68 10.57 -3.60
C ARG A 92 -29.93 10.11 -4.84
N GLU A 93 -29.49 11.06 -5.66
CA GLU A 93 -28.74 10.75 -6.87
C GLU A 93 -27.36 10.18 -6.54
N MET A 94 -26.66 10.74 -5.55
CA MET A 94 -25.41 10.19 -5.03
C MET A 94 -25.57 8.72 -4.60
N GLN A 95 -26.63 8.38 -3.86
CA GLN A 95 -26.89 6.99 -3.45
C GLN A 95 -27.13 6.06 -4.64
N ARG A 96 -27.78 6.54 -5.71
CA ARG A 96 -27.98 5.78 -6.95
C ARG A 96 -26.68 5.54 -7.69
N VAL A 97 -25.81 6.55 -7.79
CA VAL A 97 -24.48 6.42 -8.43
C VAL A 97 -23.56 5.46 -7.65
N HIS A 98 -23.69 5.40 -6.32
CA HIS A 98 -22.96 4.44 -5.47
C HIS A 98 -23.46 2.98 -5.59
N GLU A 99 -24.31 2.68 -6.57
CA GLU A 99 -24.52 1.30 -7.04
C GLU A 99 -23.32 0.77 -7.83
N ILE A 100 -22.49 1.66 -8.40
CA ILE A 100 -21.19 1.31 -9.00
C ILE A 100 -20.30 0.70 -7.91
N SER A 101 -19.70 -0.45 -8.21
CA SER A 101 -18.81 -1.17 -7.31
C SER A 101 -17.64 -0.31 -6.81
N PRO A 102 -17.15 -0.53 -5.58
CA PRO A 102 -17.46 -1.65 -4.68
C PRO A 102 -18.65 -1.40 -3.73
N ASN A 103 -19.59 -2.35 -3.70
CA ASN A 103 -20.70 -2.38 -2.74
C ASN A 103 -21.08 -3.83 -2.39
N SER A 104 -20.82 -4.25 -1.15
CA SER A 104 -21.05 -5.63 -0.70
C SER A 104 -22.29 -5.77 0.19
N PRO A 105 -23.14 -6.77 -0.06
CA PRO A 105 -24.30 -7.04 0.78
C PRO A 105 -23.93 -7.39 2.23
N TRP A 106 -24.90 -7.30 3.14
CA TRP A 106 -24.69 -7.46 4.57
C TRP A 106 -24.25 -8.88 4.99
N PHE A 107 -24.63 -9.90 4.22
CA PHE A 107 -24.29 -11.30 4.49
C PHE A 107 -22.84 -11.65 4.09
N GLU A 108 -22.15 -10.76 3.39
CA GLU A 108 -20.73 -10.88 3.03
C GLU A 108 -19.78 -10.31 4.10
N GLU A 109 -20.24 -10.01 5.31
CA GLU A 109 -19.36 -9.54 6.39
C GLU A 109 -18.20 -10.52 6.69
N TYR A 110 -18.35 -11.81 6.36
CA TYR A 110 -17.25 -12.77 6.50
C TYR A 110 -16.00 -12.37 5.71
N LEU A 111 -16.14 -11.65 4.59
CA LEU A 111 -15.04 -11.18 3.76
C LEU A 111 -14.06 -10.32 4.57
N ARG A 112 -14.56 -9.46 5.46
CA ARG A 112 -13.72 -8.63 6.34
C ARG A 112 -12.75 -9.45 7.17
N TYR A 113 -13.18 -10.63 7.61
CA TYR A 113 -12.37 -11.55 8.42
C TYR A 113 -11.51 -12.46 7.54
N GLN A 114 -12.01 -12.88 6.37
CA GLN A 114 -11.23 -13.64 5.39
C GLN A 114 -10.02 -12.84 4.90
N TRP A 115 -10.19 -11.55 4.59
CA TRP A 115 -9.11 -10.68 4.12
C TRP A 115 -8.00 -10.48 5.16
N LEU A 116 -8.29 -10.68 6.45
CA LEU A 116 -7.27 -10.67 7.49
C LEU A 116 -6.30 -11.85 7.40
N PHE A 117 -6.71 -12.96 6.75
CA PHE A 117 -5.87 -14.14 6.53
C PHE A 117 -5.15 -14.14 5.18
N GLN A 118 -5.42 -13.15 4.31
CA GLN A 118 -4.72 -13.00 3.05
C GLN A 118 -3.26 -12.63 3.27
N ASP A 119 -2.42 -12.97 2.29
CA ASP A 119 -0.99 -12.68 2.31
C ASP A 119 -0.72 -11.32 1.67
N GLY A 120 -0.55 -10.28 2.49
CA GLY A 120 -0.31 -8.91 2.06
C GLY A 120 -0.47 -7.90 3.22
N ALA A 121 -0.26 -6.61 2.94
CA ALA A 121 -0.33 -5.53 3.93
C ALA A 121 -1.67 -5.48 4.70
N ASP A 122 -2.79 -5.80 4.06
CA ASP A 122 -4.11 -5.77 4.68
C ASP A 122 -4.40 -6.96 5.60
N GLY A 123 -3.62 -8.04 5.46
CA GLY A 123 -3.60 -9.22 6.32
C GLY A 123 -2.34 -9.33 7.16
N SER A 124 -1.60 -8.23 7.37
CA SER A 124 -0.30 -8.25 8.04
C SER A 124 -0.35 -8.71 9.50
N LEU A 125 0.81 -9.09 10.04
CA LEU A 125 0.92 -9.63 11.40
C LEU A 125 0.39 -8.66 12.47
N ALA A 126 0.59 -7.35 12.29
CA ALA A 126 0.16 -6.32 13.23
C ALA A 126 -1.37 -6.20 13.26
N ARG A 127 -2.01 -6.24 12.08
CA ARG A 127 -3.47 -6.22 11.95
C ARG A 127 -4.11 -7.48 12.54
N ARG A 128 -3.56 -8.66 12.24
CA ARG A 128 -3.99 -9.95 12.81
C ARG A 128 -3.95 -9.91 14.33
N PHE A 129 -2.82 -9.47 14.89
CA PHE A 129 -2.64 -9.40 16.34
C PHE A 129 -3.67 -8.53 17.03
N ALA A 130 -3.93 -7.32 16.50
CA ALA A 130 -4.90 -6.38 17.08
C ALA A 130 -6.32 -6.98 17.13
N VAL A 131 -6.81 -7.52 16.01
CA VAL A 131 -8.18 -8.05 15.90
C VAL A 131 -8.33 -9.33 16.72
N PHE A 132 -7.41 -10.28 16.59
CA PHE A 132 -7.51 -11.53 17.35
C PHE A 132 -7.36 -11.30 18.84
N THR A 133 -6.55 -10.33 19.27
CA THR A 133 -6.41 -9.99 20.69
C THR A 133 -7.71 -9.44 21.24
N MET A 134 -8.40 -8.56 20.49
CA MET A 134 -9.73 -8.09 20.87
C MET A 134 -10.71 -9.26 21.02
N VAL A 135 -10.78 -10.16 20.04
CA VAL A 135 -11.68 -11.32 20.07
C VAL A 135 -11.36 -12.24 21.26
N LEU A 136 -10.09 -12.54 21.50
CA LEU A 136 -9.65 -13.33 22.66
C LEU A 136 -10.05 -12.66 23.97
N CYS A 137 -9.85 -11.35 24.09
CA CYS A 137 -10.25 -10.60 25.29
C CYS A 137 -11.77 -10.64 25.49
N LEU A 138 -12.55 -10.48 24.42
CA LEU A 138 -14.01 -10.55 24.45
C LEU A 138 -14.50 -11.92 24.93
N ILE A 139 -14.00 -13.01 24.32
CA ILE A 139 -14.32 -14.38 24.73
C ILE A 139 -13.94 -14.60 26.19
N THR A 140 -12.75 -14.16 26.59
CA THR A 140 -12.25 -14.32 27.96
C THR A 140 -13.13 -13.63 28.98
N VAL A 141 -13.53 -12.38 28.72
CA VAL A 141 -14.42 -11.61 29.60
C VAL A 141 -15.81 -12.25 29.67
N ILE A 142 -16.38 -12.67 28.54
CA ILE A 142 -17.69 -13.36 28.50
C ILE A 142 -17.65 -14.64 29.34
N LEU A 143 -16.64 -15.50 29.14
CA LEU A 143 -16.48 -16.73 29.91
C LEU A 143 -16.28 -16.47 31.41
N ALA A 144 -15.48 -15.46 31.76
CA ALA A 144 -15.27 -15.07 33.16
C ALA A 144 -16.57 -14.58 33.81
N MET A 145 -17.38 -13.82 33.09
CA MET A 145 -18.67 -13.32 33.54
C MET A 145 -19.70 -14.46 33.67
N LEU A 146 -19.84 -15.32 32.67
CA LEU A 146 -20.79 -16.45 32.70
C LEU A 146 -20.50 -17.40 33.86
N ARG A 147 -19.22 -17.71 34.13
CA ARG A 147 -18.82 -18.59 35.24
C ARG A 147 -19.03 -18.00 36.63
N ARG A 148 -19.18 -16.68 36.76
CA ARG A 148 -19.23 -15.98 38.06
C ARG A 148 -20.49 -15.13 38.24
N GLY A 149 -21.62 -15.58 37.69
CA GLY A 149 -22.92 -14.89 37.85
C GLY A 149 -22.92 -13.45 37.30
N GLY A 150 -22.13 -13.21 36.26
CA GLY A 150 -21.98 -11.91 35.61
C GLY A 150 -21.14 -10.89 36.36
N ARG A 151 -20.24 -11.32 37.27
CA ARG A 151 -19.37 -10.44 38.07
C ARG A 151 -17.91 -10.86 37.99
N ILE A 152 -17.01 -9.88 37.85
CA ILE A 152 -15.57 -10.07 37.97
C ILE A 152 -15.13 -9.29 39.23
N PRO A 153 -14.45 -9.94 40.20
CA PRO A 153 -13.97 -9.25 41.40
C PRO A 153 -13.11 -8.03 41.05
N GLY A 154 -13.33 -6.91 41.74
CA GLY A 154 -12.61 -5.65 41.47
C GLY A 154 -13.16 -4.84 40.28
N ILE A 155 -14.22 -5.29 39.59
CA ILE A 155 -14.81 -4.58 38.45
C ILE A 155 -16.30 -4.31 38.68
N ALA A 156 -16.72 -3.08 38.39
CA ALA A 156 -18.14 -2.72 38.41
C ALA A 156 -18.91 -3.46 37.28
N PRO A 157 -19.94 -4.27 37.61
CA PRO A 157 -20.58 -5.14 36.63
C PRO A 157 -21.41 -4.39 35.59
N GLY A 158 -21.92 -3.19 35.90
CA GLY A 158 -22.74 -2.40 34.98
C GLY A 158 -21.96 -1.94 33.75
N PRO A 159 -20.94 -1.09 33.92
CA PRO A 159 -20.09 -0.64 32.81
C PRO A 159 -19.40 -1.80 32.08
N ALA A 160 -18.93 -2.82 32.81
CA ALA A 160 -18.29 -3.99 32.20
C ALA A 160 -19.22 -4.78 31.26
N ARG A 161 -20.50 -4.97 31.65
CA ARG A 161 -21.50 -5.60 30.77
C ARG A 161 -21.78 -4.74 29.54
N ARG A 162 -21.86 -3.42 29.72
CA ARG A 162 -22.13 -2.50 28.62
C ARG A 162 -20.98 -2.47 27.63
N ILE A 163 -19.73 -2.32 28.05
CA ILE A 163 -18.60 -2.29 27.10
C ILE A 163 -18.51 -3.58 26.29
N VAL A 164 -18.72 -4.75 26.90
CA VAL A 164 -18.80 -6.04 26.18
C VAL A 164 -19.95 -6.04 25.18
N GLY A 165 -21.15 -5.62 25.60
CA GLY A 165 -22.32 -5.53 24.72
C GLY A 165 -22.15 -4.50 23.59
N ILE A 166 -21.42 -3.41 23.83
CA ILE A 166 -21.11 -2.39 22.83
C ILE A 166 -20.15 -2.95 21.80
N THR A 167 -19.09 -3.66 22.22
CA THR A 167 -18.15 -4.29 21.27
C THR A 167 -18.86 -5.31 20.38
N ILE A 168 -19.70 -6.18 20.95
CA ILE A 168 -20.50 -7.15 20.18
C ILE A 168 -21.48 -6.42 19.24
N GLY A 169 -22.20 -5.41 19.77
CA GLY A 169 -23.14 -4.63 18.97
C GLY A 169 -22.46 -3.89 17.82
N ALA A 170 -21.25 -3.37 18.04
CA ALA A 170 -20.45 -2.73 17.00
C ALA A 170 -20.06 -3.73 15.89
N MET A 171 -19.65 -4.96 16.25
CA MET A 171 -19.39 -6.02 15.28
C MET A 171 -20.62 -6.36 14.42
N VAL A 172 -21.81 -6.45 15.04
CA VAL A 172 -23.06 -6.70 14.31
C VAL A 172 -23.42 -5.51 13.41
N LEU A 173 -23.24 -4.28 13.88
CA LEU A 173 -23.58 -3.09 13.08
C LEU A 173 -22.63 -2.91 11.88
N MET A 174 -21.39 -3.38 11.96
CA MET A 174 -20.45 -3.34 10.83
C MET A 174 -20.89 -4.20 9.64
N MET A 175 -21.76 -5.20 9.85
CA MET A 175 -22.34 -6.00 8.75
C MET A 175 -23.02 -5.10 7.70
N PHE A 176 -23.63 -3.99 8.13
CA PHE A 176 -24.39 -3.08 7.28
C PHE A 176 -23.53 -2.00 6.59
N VAL A 177 -22.21 -2.00 6.79
CA VAL A 177 -21.31 -1.06 6.10
C VAL A 177 -21.06 -1.59 4.67
N PRO A 178 -21.28 -0.80 3.61
CA PRO A 178 -21.22 -1.30 2.23
C PRO A 178 -19.85 -1.90 1.85
N THR A 179 -18.74 -1.36 2.35
CA THR A 179 -17.40 -1.91 2.10
C THR A 179 -16.89 -2.79 3.25
N LYS A 180 -16.25 -3.92 2.91
CA LYS A 180 -15.83 -4.95 3.90
C LYS A 180 -14.34 -4.92 4.27
N TRP A 181 -13.65 -3.79 4.07
CA TRP A 181 -12.18 -3.72 4.21
C TRP A 181 -11.64 -3.98 5.62
N THR A 182 -10.41 -4.49 5.71
CA THR A 182 -9.74 -4.77 7.00
C THR A 182 -9.33 -3.48 7.73
N HIS A 183 -9.04 -2.39 7.01
CA HIS A 183 -8.70 -1.11 7.64
C HIS A 183 -9.85 -0.54 8.50
N HIS A 184 -11.10 -0.95 8.26
CA HIS A 184 -12.23 -0.61 9.13
C HIS A 184 -12.09 -1.16 10.56
N PHE A 185 -11.26 -2.19 10.82
CA PHE A 185 -11.05 -2.69 12.17
C PHE A 185 -10.45 -1.64 13.12
N GLY A 186 -9.83 -0.57 12.59
CA GLY A 186 -9.30 0.54 13.38
C GLY A 186 -10.34 1.21 14.30
N ILE A 187 -11.63 1.17 13.94
CA ILE A 187 -12.72 1.72 14.78
C ILE A 187 -12.84 1.02 16.14
N TYR A 188 -12.33 -0.21 16.25
CA TYR A 188 -12.37 -0.99 17.48
C TYR A 188 -11.21 -0.69 18.42
N ALA A 189 -10.18 0.08 18.04
CA ALA A 189 -8.98 0.25 18.87
C ALA A 189 -9.31 0.65 20.32
N GLY A 190 -10.19 1.66 20.50
CA GLY A 190 -10.64 2.08 21.82
C GLY A 190 -11.51 1.06 22.56
N LEU A 191 -12.35 0.32 21.83
CA LEU A 191 -13.20 -0.75 22.37
C LEU A 191 -12.38 -1.95 22.82
N GLY A 192 -11.47 -2.42 21.96
CA GLY A 192 -10.54 -3.50 22.21
C GLY A 192 -9.66 -3.21 23.41
N ALA A 193 -9.08 -2.00 23.50
CA ALA A 193 -8.30 -1.58 24.67
C ALA A 193 -9.13 -1.63 25.96
N SER A 194 -10.38 -1.13 25.92
CA SER A 194 -11.28 -1.14 27.08
C SER A 194 -11.63 -2.57 27.54
N VAL A 195 -11.91 -3.47 26.59
CA VAL A 195 -12.18 -4.88 26.89
C VAL A 195 -10.92 -5.62 27.36
N ALA A 196 -9.74 -5.29 26.81
CA ALA A 196 -8.47 -5.89 27.20
C ALA A 196 -8.12 -5.58 28.67
N VAL A 197 -8.42 -4.38 29.18
CA VAL A 197 -8.25 -4.05 30.61
C VAL A 197 -9.12 -4.96 31.49
N VAL A 198 -10.40 -5.15 31.12
CA VAL A 198 -11.31 -6.06 31.85
C VAL A 198 -10.81 -7.51 31.77
N ALA A 199 -10.32 -7.94 30.60
CA ALA A 199 -9.74 -9.26 30.41
C ALA A 199 -8.51 -9.48 31.29
N ALA A 200 -7.57 -8.52 31.32
CA ALA A 200 -6.34 -8.58 32.11
C ALA A 200 -6.63 -8.75 33.61
N VAL A 201 -7.63 -8.03 34.13
CA VAL A 201 -8.07 -8.22 35.53
C VAL A 201 -8.75 -9.58 35.71
N ALA A 202 -9.58 -10.02 34.77
CA ALA A 202 -10.28 -11.31 34.83
C ALA A 202 -9.33 -12.53 34.84
N VAL A 203 -8.20 -12.43 34.12
CA VAL A 203 -7.15 -13.47 34.07
C VAL A 203 -6.04 -13.26 35.08
N GLY A 204 -6.07 -12.16 35.84
CA GLY A 204 -5.06 -11.82 36.84
C GLY A 204 -4.99 -12.87 37.95
N PRO A 205 -3.82 -13.04 38.62
CA PRO A 205 -3.64 -14.11 39.62
C PRO A 205 -4.62 -14.06 40.79
N ALA A 206 -5.11 -12.87 41.15
CA ALA A 206 -6.11 -12.67 42.19
C ALA A 206 -7.49 -13.27 41.82
N VAL A 207 -7.83 -13.25 40.53
CA VAL A 207 -9.12 -13.74 40.01
C VAL A 207 -8.95 -15.18 39.53
N LEU A 208 -8.00 -15.45 38.63
CA LEU A 208 -7.77 -16.76 38.03
C LEU A 208 -6.70 -17.55 38.81
N ARG A 209 -7.10 -18.18 39.92
CA ARG A 209 -6.15 -18.87 40.82
C ARG A 209 -5.61 -20.21 40.28
N SER A 210 -6.36 -20.90 39.42
CA SER A 210 -6.00 -22.23 38.91
C SER A 210 -4.82 -22.16 37.93
N ARG A 211 -3.72 -22.87 38.25
CA ARG A 211 -2.55 -23.01 37.35
C ARG A 211 -2.93 -23.58 35.99
N ARG A 212 -3.86 -24.54 35.95
CA ARG A 212 -4.44 -25.10 34.71
C ARG A 212 -4.99 -24.00 33.80
N ASN A 213 -5.91 -23.18 34.30
CA ASN A 213 -6.56 -22.17 33.47
C ASN A 213 -5.61 -21.06 33.03
N ARG A 214 -4.56 -20.80 33.81
CA ARG A 214 -3.53 -19.83 33.45
C ARG A 214 -2.59 -20.36 32.38
N ALA A 215 -2.22 -21.64 32.47
CA ALA A 215 -1.48 -22.31 31.39
C ALA A 215 -2.31 -22.35 30.10
N LEU A 216 -3.62 -22.64 30.19
CA LEU A 216 -4.53 -22.57 29.03
C LEU A 216 -4.61 -21.16 28.43
N PHE A 217 -4.73 -20.12 29.26
CA PHE A 217 -4.79 -18.75 28.77
C PHE A 217 -3.46 -18.31 28.15
N ALA A 218 -2.33 -18.66 28.77
CA ALA A 218 -1.02 -18.43 28.19
C ALA A 218 -0.86 -19.14 26.84
N ALA A 219 -1.29 -20.41 26.74
CA ALA A 219 -1.29 -21.15 25.48
C ALA A 219 -2.14 -20.46 24.40
N ALA A 220 -3.32 -19.95 24.75
CA ALA A 220 -4.19 -19.24 23.82
C ALA A 220 -3.57 -17.92 23.33
N VAL A 221 -2.94 -17.15 24.23
CA VAL A 221 -2.19 -15.93 23.85
C VAL A 221 -1.02 -16.28 22.94
N THR A 222 -0.22 -17.29 23.28
CA THR A 222 0.93 -17.69 22.46
C THR A 222 0.50 -18.23 21.08
N ALA A 223 -0.57 -19.02 21.01
CA ALA A 223 -1.13 -19.50 19.75
C ALA A 223 -1.63 -18.35 18.87
N LEU A 224 -2.25 -17.32 19.47
CA LEU A 224 -2.65 -16.11 18.75
C LEU A 224 -1.45 -15.35 18.18
N VAL A 225 -0.40 -15.16 18.99
CA VAL A 225 0.85 -14.53 18.51
C VAL A 225 1.44 -15.37 17.38
N SER A 226 1.46 -16.70 17.51
CA SER A 226 1.91 -17.62 16.45
C SER A 226 1.16 -17.40 15.13
N VAL A 227 -0.18 -17.38 15.16
CA VAL A 227 -1.01 -17.13 13.96
C VAL A 227 -0.77 -15.74 13.37
N SER A 228 -0.50 -14.74 14.22
CA SER A 228 -0.18 -13.39 13.77
C SER A 228 1.17 -13.37 13.04
N PHE A 229 2.20 -13.98 13.62
CA PHE A 229 3.56 -14.10 13.05
C PHE A 229 3.66 -15.05 11.84
N ALA A 230 2.56 -15.70 11.45
CA ALA A 230 2.47 -16.41 10.17
C ALA A 230 2.26 -15.46 8.98
N GLY A 231 1.85 -14.20 9.22
CA GLY A 231 1.78 -13.17 8.19
C GLY A 231 3.07 -12.36 8.06
N ARG A 232 3.16 -11.58 6.98
CA ARG A 232 4.27 -10.64 6.72
C ARG A 232 4.25 -9.45 7.70
N ASN A 233 5.41 -8.85 7.93
CA ASN A 233 5.55 -7.57 8.65
C ASN A 233 5.41 -6.39 7.68
N GLU A 234 4.33 -6.39 6.93
CA GLU A 234 4.11 -5.48 5.82
C GLU A 234 3.22 -4.30 6.22
N TRP A 235 3.53 -3.14 5.64
CA TRP A 235 2.83 -1.87 5.73
C TRP A 235 2.50 -1.34 4.32
N TRP A 236 1.63 -0.34 4.24
CA TRP A 236 1.21 0.17 2.94
C TRP A 236 2.30 0.99 2.24
N TYR A 237 2.55 0.65 0.97
CA TYR A 237 3.41 1.38 0.02
C TYR A 237 4.76 1.78 0.65
N LEU A 238 5.10 3.08 0.70
CA LEU A 238 6.38 3.57 1.24
C LEU A 238 6.66 3.18 2.69
N SER A 239 5.62 2.86 3.48
CA SER A 239 5.78 2.53 4.89
C SER A 239 6.46 1.17 5.11
N SER A 240 6.48 0.30 4.09
CA SER A 240 7.17 -0.99 4.13
C SER A 240 8.67 -0.90 3.87
N TRP A 241 9.14 0.20 3.28
CA TRP A 241 10.53 0.28 2.84
C TRP A 241 11.47 0.18 4.04
N GLY A 242 12.46 -0.71 3.93
CA GLY A 242 13.43 -1.01 4.99
C GLY A 242 12.89 -1.80 6.19
N VAL A 243 11.59 -2.06 6.29
CA VAL A 243 10.98 -2.83 7.40
C VAL A 243 11.44 -4.29 7.32
N PRO A 244 11.90 -4.91 8.43
CA PRO A 244 12.31 -6.32 8.43
C PRO A 244 11.14 -7.24 8.10
N TRP A 245 11.34 -8.21 7.20
CA TRP A 245 10.34 -9.19 6.78
C TRP A 245 9.03 -8.55 6.25
N PHE A 246 9.14 -7.48 5.46
CA PHE A 246 7.96 -6.87 4.81
C PHE A 246 7.36 -7.78 3.72
N ASP A 247 8.19 -8.62 3.10
CA ASP A 247 7.89 -9.52 1.98
C ASP A 247 7.58 -10.97 2.41
N LYS A 248 7.89 -11.34 3.67
CA LYS A 248 7.81 -12.73 4.16
C LYS A 248 7.46 -12.79 5.63
N ALA A 249 7.12 -13.99 6.13
CA ALA A 249 6.89 -14.18 7.55
C ALA A 249 8.20 -14.06 8.37
N PRO A 250 8.17 -13.47 9.58
CA PRO A 250 9.36 -13.36 10.43
C PRO A 250 10.02 -14.71 10.74
N SER A 251 11.31 -14.81 10.44
CA SER A 251 12.09 -16.04 10.52
C SER A 251 13.58 -15.78 10.77
N ILE A 252 14.27 -16.76 11.36
CA ILE A 252 15.73 -16.75 11.53
C ILE A 252 16.28 -18.08 11.04
N ALA A 253 17.32 -18.04 10.18
CA ALA A 253 17.97 -19.22 9.62
C ALA A 253 16.98 -20.24 9.02
N GLY A 254 15.99 -19.75 8.26
CA GLY A 254 14.92 -20.57 7.66
C GLY A 254 13.85 -21.08 8.64
N ASN A 255 13.98 -20.82 9.94
CA ASN A 255 13.01 -21.26 10.95
C ASN A 255 12.06 -20.10 11.30
N GLY A 256 10.78 -20.26 10.96
CA GLY A 256 9.75 -19.25 11.23
C GLY A 256 9.40 -19.10 12.70
N PHE A 257 9.23 -17.86 13.17
CA PHE A 257 8.80 -17.57 14.54
C PHE A 257 7.41 -18.15 14.85
N ALA A 258 6.52 -18.17 13.85
CA ALA A 258 5.19 -18.78 13.98
C ALA A 258 5.27 -20.23 14.47
N VAL A 259 6.15 -21.06 13.88
CA VAL A 259 6.32 -22.48 14.22
C VAL A 259 6.89 -22.65 15.63
N ALA A 260 7.90 -21.86 15.98
CA ALA A 260 8.49 -21.89 17.32
C ALA A 260 7.45 -21.50 18.39
N LEU A 261 6.67 -20.44 18.15
CA LEU A 261 5.60 -20.02 19.05
C LEU A 261 4.48 -21.07 19.14
N LEU A 262 4.15 -21.74 18.04
CA LEU A 262 3.18 -22.83 18.02
C LEU A 262 3.64 -24.00 18.90
N ALA A 263 4.92 -24.37 18.82
CA ALA A 263 5.51 -25.39 19.69
C ALA A 263 5.42 -24.99 21.18
N VAL A 264 5.72 -23.73 21.51
CA VAL A 264 5.56 -23.19 22.88
C VAL A 264 4.10 -23.23 23.33
N ALA A 265 3.15 -22.89 22.45
CA ALA A 265 1.72 -23.00 22.75
C ALA A 265 1.33 -24.47 23.05
N GLY A 266 1.83 -25.42 22.26
CA GLY A 266 1.65 -26.85 22.49
C GLY A 266 2.20 -27.32 23.84
N LEU A 267 3.39 -26.86 24.23
CA LEU A 267 3.98 -27.14 25.54
C LEU A 267 3.12 -26.58 26.68
N LEU A 268 2.61 -25.35 26.54
CA LEU A 268 1.72 -24.74 27.53
C LEU A 268 0.39 -25.49 27.65
N LEU A 269 -0.14 -26.03 26.54
CA LEU A 269 -1.30 -26.93 26.56
C LEU A 269 -0.99 -28.25 27.27
N ALA A 270 0.18 -28.84 27.05
CA ALA A 270 0.61 -30.04 27.77
C ALA A 270 0.73 -29.79 29.28
N VAL A 271 1.27 -28.63 29.69
CA VAL A 271 1.30 -28.18 31.10
C VAL A 271 -0.12 -28.02 31.65
N ALA A 272 -1.03 -27.44 30.87
CA ALA A 272 -2.44 -27.34 31.27
C ALA A 272 -3.08 -28.73 31.42
N ALA A 273 -2.85 -29.65 30.48
CA ALA A 273 -3.36 -31.02 30.53
C ALA A 273 -2.83 -31.78 31.76
N TRP A 274 -1.54 -31.61 32.07
CA TRP A 274 -0.93 -32.16 33.28
C TRP A 274 -1.67 -31.70 34.55
N PHE A 275 -1.92 -30.40 34.70
CA PHE A 275 -2.69 -29.86 35.84
C PHE A 275 -4.17 -30.21 35.81
N HIS A 276 -4.72 -30.55 34.65
CA HIS A 276 -6.08 -31.05 34.53
C HIS A 276 -6.19 -32.46 35.12
N ILE A 277 -5.21 -33.34 34.81
CA ILE A 277 -5.15 -34.72 35.30
C ILE A 277 -4.69 -34.78 36.77
N HIS A 278 -3.85 -33.83 37.21
CA HIS A 278 -3.33 -33.75 38.59
C HIS A 278 -3.88 -32.51 39.34
N PRO A 279 -5.17 -32.48 39.72
CA PRO A 279 -5.82 -31.29 40.27
C PRO A 279 -5.21 -30.83 41.59
N VAL A 280 -4.66 -31.73 42.41
CA VAL A 280 -3.98 -31.40 43.68
C VAL A 280 -2.74 -30.51 43.44
N ALA A 281 -2.09 -30.63 42.29
CA ALA A 281 -0.97 -29.78 41.90
C ALA A 281 -1.41 -28.36 41.45
N SER A 282 -2.71 -28.17 41.16
CA SER A 282 -3.32 -26.90 40.73
C SER A 282 -4.04 -26.14 41.86
N THR A 283 -4.31 -26.75 43.02
CA THR A 283 -5.14 -26.17 44.10
C THR A 283 -4.35 -25.42 45.18
N ARG A 284 -3.03 -25.31 45.03
CA ARG A 284 -2.16 -24.72 46.07
C ARG A 284 -2.45 -23.22 46.27
N THR A 285 -2.70 -22.84 47.52
CA THR A 285 -3.16 -21.50 47.98
C THR A 285 -2.04 -20.49 48.25
N ASP A 286 -0.79 -20.85 48.00
CA ASP A 286 0.37 -19.97 48.18
C ASP A 286 0.33 -18.78 47.19
N PRO A 287 0.96 -17.64 47.51
CA PRO A 287 1.17 -16.58 46.54
C PRO A 287 1.80 -17.17 45.27
N PRO A 288 1.32 -16.77 44.08
CA PRO A 288 1.84 -17.32 42.84
C PRO A 288 3.35 -17.12 42.78
N SER A 289 4.10 -18.18 42.45
CA SER A 289 5.52 -18.02 42.16
C SER A 289 5.71 -17.06 40.99
N ARG A 290 6.89 -16.46 40.86
CA ARG A 290 7.20 -15.44 39.84
C ARG A 290 6.74 -15.82 38.43
N TRP A 291 6.91 -17.07 38.01
CA TRP A 291 6.47 -17.60 36.71
C TRP A 291 4.95 -17.59 36.54
N TRP A 292 4.25 -18.01 37.59
CA TRP A 292 2.80 -17.87 37.69
C TRP A 292 2.42 -16.46 38.16
N ALA A 293 3.20 -15.41 37.97
CA ALA A 293 2.71 -14.04 38.14
C ALA A 293 2.72 -13.26 36.82
N ILE A 294 3.35 -13.82 35.79
CA ILE A 294 3.49 -13.21 34.47
C ILE A 294 2.10 -13.00 33.84
N PRO A 295 1.77 -11.77 33.39
CA PRO A 295 0.56 -11.48 32.63
C PRO A 295 0.80 -11.73 31.12
N PRO A 296 0.47 -12.91 30.57
CA PRO A 296 0.85 -13.27 29.20
C PRO A 296 0.30 -12.29 28.14
N LEU A 297 -0.94 -11.81 28.32
CA LEU A 297 -1.55 -10.83 27.42
C LEU A 297 -0.77 -9.50 27.38
N THR A 298 -0.41 -8.95 28.53
CA THR A 298 0.34 -7.69 28.63
C THR A 298 1.75 -7.84 28.07
N VAL A 299 2.41 -8.97 28.33
CA VAL A 299 3.74 -9.26 27.77
C VAL A 299 3.67 -9.38 26.25
N ALA A 300 2.70 -10.12 25.71
CA ALA A 300 2.53 -10.26 24.27
C ALA A 300 2.22 -8.91 23.59
N ALA A 301 1.32 -8.10 24.16
CA ALA A 301 1.00 -6.78 23.63
C ALA A 301 2.21 -5.82 23.68
N GLY A 302 2.93 -5.78 24.80
CA GLY A 302 4.14 -4.97 24.93
C GLY A 302 5.26 -5.41 23.97
N ALA A 303 5.44 -6.72 23.80
CA ALA A 303 6.41 -7.26 22.86
C ALA A 303 6.05 -6.95 21.40
N MET A 304 4.76 -7.01 21.04
CA MET A 304 4.30 -6.64 19.69
C MET A 304 4.55 -5.16 19.40
N VAL A 305 4.15 -4.26 20.31
CA VAL A 305 4.39 -2.82 20.15
C VAL A 305 5.89 -2.52 20.04
N LEU A 306 6.71 -3.19 20.86
CA LEU A 306 8.16 -3.03 20.77
C LEU A 306 8.70 -3.53 19.42
N PHE A 307 8.21 -4.68 18.93
CA PHE A 307 8.58 -5.21 17.62
C PHE A 307 8.23 -4.25 16.48
N GLU A 308 7.02 -3.67 16.48
CA GLU A 308 6.57 -2.69 15.49
C GLU A 308 7.45 -1.43 15.53
N VAL A 309 7.68 -0.86 16.71
CA VAL A 309 8.51 0.35 16.87
C VAL A 309 9.96 0.09 16.45
N LEU A 310 10.55 -1.03 16.86
CA LEU A 310 11.92 -1.38 16.46
C LEU A 310 12.03 -1.66 14.96
N SER A 311 10.98 -2.20 14.33
CA SER A 311 10.95 -2.42 12.88
C SER A 311 11.03 -1.10 12.12
N PHE A 312 10.23 -0.10 12.50
CA PHE A 312 10.30 1.25 11.91
C PHE A 312 11.59 1.99 12.25
N ALA A 313 12.10 1.85 13.48
CA ALA A 313 13.37 2.46 13.87
C ALA A 313 14.54 1.89 13.03
N LYS A 314 14.58 0.56 12.83
CA LYS A 314 15.54 -0.08 11.93
C LYS A 314 15.36 0.45 10.52
N ALA A 315 14.13 0.50 10.01
CA ALA A 315 13.84 0.96 8.65
C ALA A 315 14.37 2.38 8.41
N ALA A 316 14.13 3.30 9.35
CA ALA A 316 14.62 4.68 9.29
C ALA A 316 16.15 4.77 9.25
N VAL A 317 16.85 3.97 10.05
CA VAL A 317 18.31 3.97 10.12
C VAL A 317 18.94 3.29 8.90
N SER A 318 18.41 2.13 8.48
CA SER A 318 19.02 1.35 7.41
C SER A 318 18.83 1.92 6.01
N GLN A 319 17.86 2.83 5.84
CA GLN A 319 17.63 3.51 4.57
C GLN A 319 18.46 4.78 4.40
N TYR A 320 19.00 5.35 5.48
CA TYR A 320 19.78 6.57 5.38
C TYR A 320 21.06 6.34 4.55
N PRO A 321 21.41 7.20 3.57
CA PRO A 321 20.86 8.53 3.31
C PRO A 321 19.61 8.59 2.42
N GLY A 322 19.15 7.49 1.83
CA GLY A 322 17.96 7.43 0.97
C GLY A 322 16.63 7.76 1.68
N TYR A 323 15.54 7.74 0.90
CA TYR A 323 14.22 8.12 1.40
C TYR A 323 13.74 7.18 2.51
N SER A 324 13.15 7.76 3.55
CA SER A 324 12.27 7.03 4.48
C SER A 324 11.18 7.96 4.98
N VAL A 325 10.03 7.39 5.38
CA VAL A 325 8.94 8.17 5.99
C VAL A 325 9.42 8.94 7.23
N ALA A 326 10.35 8.37 8.00
CA ALA A 326 10.95 9.03 9.14
C ALA A 326 11.80 10.24 8.73
N ARG A 327 12.70 10.08 7.75
CA ARG A 327 13.55 11.18 7.25
C ARG A 327 12.70 12.32 6.69
N SER A 328 11.73 12.00 5.82
CA SER A 328 10.79 12.97 5.24
C SER A 328 10.05 13.82 6.28
N ASN A 329 9.54 13.18 7.35
CA ASN A 329 8.89 13.90 8.45
C ASN A 329 9.87 14.77 9.25
N VAL A 330 11.09 14.27 9.51
CA VAL A 330 12.13 15.04 10.21
C VAL A 330 12.56 16.25 9.37
N ASP A 331 12.81 16.05 8.07
CA ASP A 331 13.19 17.11 7.13
C ASP A 331 12.14 18.22 7.09
N THR A 332 10.86 17.85 7.14
CA THR A 332 9.73 18.80 7.23
C THR A 332 9.74 19.56 8.56
N LEU A 333 9.96 18.86 9.69
CA LEU A 333 9.98 19.47 11.02
C LEU A 333 11.15 20.45 11.23
N VAL A 334 12.31 20.16 10.64
CA VAL A 334 13.50 21.02 10.73
C VAL A 334 13.56 22.09 9.64
N GLY A 335 12.59 22.08 8.71
CA GLY A 335 12.49 23.06 7.62
C GLY A 335 13.48 22.85 6.48
N ALA A 336 14.05 21.65 6.34
CA ALA A 336 14.98 21.31 5.26
C ALA A 336 14.28 21.12 3.91
N SER A 337 13.18 20.35 3.89
CA SER A 337 12.27 20.22 2.74
C SER A 337 10.91 19.72 3.21
N SER A 338 9.85 20.10 2.49
CA SER A 338 8.47 19.69 2.78
C SER A 338 7.84 18.86 1.65
N CYS A 339 8.57 18.56 0.59
CA CYS A 339 8.00 17.97 -0.63
C CYS A 339 8.06 16.43 -0.69
N GLY A 340 8.37 15.80 0.46
CA GLY A 340 8.34 14.35 0.59
C GLY A 340 9.22 13.66 -0.44
N LEU A 341 8.64 12.67 -1.12
CA LEU A 341 9.33 11.78 -2.07
C LEU A 341 9.81 12.52 -3.33
N ALA A 342 9.22 13.68 -3.65
CA ALA A 342 9.59 14.47 -4.83
C ALA A 342 11.06 14.93 -4.84
N ASN A 343 11.72 14.99 -3.68
CA ASN A 343 13.14 15.36 -3.58
C ASN A 343 14.10 14.19 -3.81
N ASP A 344 13.62 12.95 -3.76
CA ASP A 344 14.44 11.74 -3.86
C ASP A 344 14.19 10.96 -5.15
N VAL A 345 13.08 11.23 -5.84
CA VAL A 345 12.83 10.70 -7.17
C VAL A 345 13.63 11.51 -8.18
N LEU A 346 14.52 10.83 -8.90
CA LEU A 346 15.37 11.36 -9.95
C LEU A 346 14.74 11.06 -11.31
N LEU A 347 14.52 12.08 -12.12
CA LEU A 347 13.92 11.99 -13.45
C LEU A 347 14.96 12.24 -14.55
N GLU A 348 15.00 11.38 -15.55
CA GLU A 348 15.75 11.57 -16.79
C GLU A 348 14.81 12.11 -17.88
N THR A 349 14.75 13.44 -18.05
CA THR A 349 13.78 14.07 -18.96
C THR A 349 14.14 13.94 -20.44
N ASP A 350 15.43 13.79 -20.75
CA ASP A 350 15.95 13.56 -22.10
C ASP A 350 16.97 12.40 -22.09
N PRO A 351 16.52 11.14 -22.29
CA PRO A 351 17.41 9.98 -22.29
C PRO A 351 18.36 9.95 -23.49
N ASN A 352 18.09 10.71 -24.57
CA ASN A 352 18.91 10.72 -25.77
C ASN A 352 20.23 11.48 -25.55
N ALA A 353 20.20 12.53 -24.73
CA ALA A 353 21.39 13.29 -24.34
C ALA A 353 22.37 12.50 -23.44
N SER A 354 21.89 11.45 -22.79
CA SER A 354 22.67 10.60 -21.88
C SER A 354 23.44 9.46 -22.57
N MET A 355 23.16 9.20 -23.86
CA MET A 355 23.66 8.02 -24.59
C MET A 355 25.19 8.04 -24.70
N LEU A 356 25.84 6.94 -24.29
CA LEU A 356 27.29 6.83 -24.40
C LEU A 356 27.70 6.66 -25.86
N GLN A 357 28.88 7.18 -26.18
CA GLN A 357 29.44 7.09 -27.53
C GLN A 357 30.34 5.86 -27.67
N PRO A 358 30.20 5.08 -28.75
CA PRO A 358 31.10 3.96 -29.04
C PRO A 358 32.52 4.46 -29.34
N LEU A 359 33.54 3.66 -29.03
CA LEU A 359 34.94 4.03 -29.24
C LEU A 359 35.37 3.94 -30.71
N SER A 360 34.88 2.95 -31.44
CA SER A 360 35.43 2.60 -32.76
C SER A 360 34.37 2.37 -33.84
N GLY A 361 33.14 2.07 -33.46
CA GLY A 361 32.02 1.80 -34.37
C GLY A 361 31.12 3.00 -34.68
N ALA A 362 30.43 2.95 -35.83
CA ALA A 362 29.28 3.80 -36.08
C ALA A 362 28.10 3.38 -35.20
N LEU A 363 27.23 4.33 -34.80
CA LEU A 363 26.06 4.04 -33.94
C LEU A 363 25.23 2.86 -34.46
N ALA A 364 24.98 2.78 -35.77
CA ALA A 364 24.21 1.71 -36.40
C ALA A 364 24.76 0.29 -36.16
N THR A 365 26.09 0.14 -36.05
CA THR A 365 26.77 -1.16 -35.96
C THR A 365 27.44 -1.39 -34.61
N ALA A 366 27.43 -0.40 -33.72
CA ALA A 366 28.12 -0.46 -32.44
C ALA A 366 27.60 -1.59 -31.54
N LEU A 367 26.31 -1.92 -31.59
CA LEU A 367 25.74 -3.03 -30.81
C LEU A 367 26.22 -4.41 -31.29
N SER A 368 26.67 -4.56 -32.53
CA SER A 368 27.11 -5.83 -33.12
C SER A 368 28.62 -5.87 -33.43
N ALA A 369 29.39 -4.90 -32.94
CA ALA A 369 30.80 -4.74 -33.31
C ALA A 369 31.69 -5.94 -32.91
N GLY A 370 31.37 -6.61 -31.80
CA GLY A 370 32.05 -7.83 -31.34
C GLY A 370 31.46 -9.13 -31.93
N GLY A 371 30.54 -9.04 -32.89
CA GLY A 371 29.74 -10.15 -33.43
C GLY A 371 28.34 -10.20 -32.82
N ALA A 372 27.36 -10.58 -33.64
CA ALA A 372 25.95 -10.72 -33.27
C ALA A 372 25.37 -11.97 -33.94
N ASP A 373 25.48 -13.11 -33.26
CA ASP A 373 24.91 -14.38 -33.69
C ASP A 373 23.50 -14.50 -33.10
N GLY A 374 22.47 -14.63 -33.94
CA GLY A 374 21.06 -14.75 -33.49
C GLY A 374 20.42 -13.44 -32.99
N PHE A 375 21.18 -12.36 -32.86
CA PHE A 375 20.65 -11.03 -32.54
C PHE A 375 20.37 -10.22 -33.80
N THR A 376 19.17 -9.62 -33.90
CA THR A 376 18.78 -8.79 -35.04
C THR A 376 18.12 -7.49 -34.60
N ALA A 377 18.09 -6.49 -35.49
CA ALA A 377 17.50 -5.17 -35.21
C ALA A 377 15.98 -5.22 -34.94
N ASN A 378 15.29 -6.23 -35.46
CA ASN A 378 13.86 -6.47 -35.26
C ASN A 378 13.59 -7.71 -34.38
N GLY A 379 14.61 -8.19 -33.64
CA GLY A 379 14.52 -9.35 -32.75
C GLY A 379 13.88 -9.00 -31.40
N VAL A 380 12.80 -8.24 -31.41
CA VAL A 380 11.99 -7.87 -30.24
C VAL A 380 10.57 -8.37 -30.46
N ALA A 381 9.95 -8.98 -29.45
CA ALA A 381 8.57 -9.41 -29.58
C ALA A 381 7.64 -8.19 -29.80
N PRO A 382 6.61 -8.31 -30.66
CA PRO A 382 5.71 -7.19 -30.95
C PRO A 382 4.79 -6.84 -29.78
N ASP A 383 4.50 -7.83 -28.93
CA ASP A 383 3.71 -7.69 -27.71
C ASP A 383 4.63 -7.94 -26.51
N LEU A 384 4.78 -6.91 -25.68
CA LEU A 384 5.56 -6.92 -24.46
C LEU A 384 4.68 -6.66 -23.23
N THR A 385 3.40 -7.02 -23.31
CA THR A 385 2.49 -6.99 -22.16
C THR A 385 3.14 -7.78 -21.02
N PRO A 386 3.30 -7.16 -19.83
CA PRO A 386 3.98 -7.80 -18.72
C PRO A 386 3.16 -8.97 -18.15
N ASP A 387 3.84 -9.96 -17.57
CA ASP A 387 3.19 -11.10 -16.90
C ASP A 387 2.26 -10.58 -15.78
N ASP A 388 1.05 -11.13 -15.61
CA ASP A 388 0.08 -10.64 -14.63
C ASP A 388 0.66 -10.46 -13.21
N GLU A 389 0.29 -9.36 -12.54
CA GLU A 389 0.59 -9.17 -11.11
C GLU A 389 -0.41 -9.93 -10.24
N ASP A 390 0.10 -10.78 -9.34
CA ASP A 390 -0.71 -11.48 -8.35
C ASP A 390 -1.14 -10.51 -7.23
N LEU A 391 -2.25 -9.78 -7.46
CA LEU A 391 -2.88 -9.00 -6.41
C LEU A 391 -3.63 -9.92 -5.43
N ALA A 392 -3.25 -9.87 -4.15
CA ALA A 392 -3.97 -10.58 -3.11
C ALA A 392 -5.43 -10.11 -3.05
N SER A 393 -6.39 -11.05 -3.14
CA SER A 393 -7.81 -10.72 -3.11
C SER A 393 -8.17 -10.05 -1.78
N GLY A 394 -8.94 -8.96 -1.83
CA GLY A 394 -9.32 -8.20 -0.62
C GLY A 394 -8.34 -7.10 -0.22
N THR A 395 -7.37 -6.77 -1.07
CA THR A 395 -6.57 -5.55 -0.97
C THR A 395 -7.50 -4.33 -0.97
N ALA A 396 -7.25 -3.36 -0.08
CA ALA A 396 -8.13 -2.24 0.13
C ALA A 396 -8.25 -1.37 -1.13
N ASN A 397 -9.48 -0.95 -1.43
CA ASN A 397 -9.81 -0.14 -2.60
C ASN A 397 -9.48 -0.83 -3.94
N THR A 398 -9.52 -2.18 -3.98
CA THR A 398 -9.55 -2.90 -5.25
C THR A 398 -10.96 -3.05 -5.80
N ILE A 399 -11.04 -3.26 -7.10
CA ILE A 399 -12.26 -3.66 -7.80
C ILE A 399 -12.00 -5.01 -8.45
N ASP A 400 -12.81 -6.02 -8.10
CA ASP A 400 -12.76 -7.32 -8.77
C ASP A 400 -13.53 -7.20 -10.09
N ARG A 401 -12.82 -7.21 -11.22
CA ARG A 401 -13.43 -7.23 -12.56
C ARG A 401 -13.11 -8.53 -13.28
N THR A 402 -14.14 -9.15 -13.86
CA THR A 402 -14.09 -10.50 -14.42
C THR A 402 -14.00 -10.53 -15.95
N GLY A 403 -14.11 -9.39 -16.63
CA GLY A 403 -13.97 -9.28 -18.09
C GLY A 403 -12.51 -9.10 -18.51
N ASP A 404 -12.10 -9.71 -19.62
CA ASP A 404 -10.73 -9.61 -20.13
C ASP A 404 -10.37 -8.17 -20.56
N ASP A 405 -11.32 -7.41 -21.12
CA ASP A 405 -11.17 -5.99 -21.49
C ASP A 405 -11.07 -5.04 -20.27
N GLN A 406 -11.16 -5.58 -19.06
CA GLN A 406 -11.18 -4.83 -17.79
C GLN A 406 -9.99 -5.18 -16.89
N LYS A 407 -9.04 -5.98 -17.38
CA LYS A 407 -7.78 -6.29 -16.69
C LYS A 407 -6.74 -5.23 -17.02
N THR A 408 -5.91 -4.88 -16.04
CA THR A 408 -4.72 -4.04 -16.25
C THR A 408 -3.48 -4.84 -15.85
N SER A 409 -2.50 -4.90 -16.75
CA SER A 409 -1.28 -5.69 -16.61
C SER A 409 -0.18 -4.98 -15.80
N GLY A 410 -0.41 -3.73 -15.41
CA GLY A 410 0.58 -2.89 -14.72
C GLY A 410 1.68 -2.36 -15.65
N GLU A 411 1.43 -2.32 -16.96
CA GLU A 411 2.30 -1.69 -17.95
C GLU A 411 2.33 -0.15 -17.76
N THR A 412 3.48 0.47 -18.07
CA THR A 412 3.60 1.93 -18.16
C THR A 412 3.57 2.40 -19.61
N ALA A 413 3.10 3.63 -19.86
CA ALA A 413 2.87 4.14 -21.20
C ALA A 413 4.08 4.00 -22.16
N GLY A 414 3.88 3.22 -23.24
CA GLY A 414 4.86 3.03 -24.31
C GLY A 414 5.91 1.95 -24.04
N THR A 415 5.67 1.04 -23.09
CA THR A 415 6.63 -0.04 -22.74
C THR A 415 6.19 -1.44 -23.19
N GLY A 416 4.95 -1.60 -23.66
CA GLY A 416 4.34 -2.84 -24.13
C GLY A 416 4.64 -3.26 -25.56
N GLY A 417 5.59 -2.60 -26.23
CA GLY A 417 6.03 -2.98 -27.58
C GLY A 417 5.28 -2.26 -28.71
N GLY A 418 5.17 -2.92 -29.85
CA GLY A 418 4.65 -2.36 -31.10
C GLY A 418 5.72 -1.90 -32.09
N PHE A 419 5.25 -1.21 -33.15
CA PHE A 419 6.07 -0.80 -34.29
C PHE A 419 6.20 0.73 -34.34
N GLY A 420 7.42 1.20 -34.62
CA GLY A 420 7.78 2.61 -34.78
C GLY A 420 8.33 2.93 -36.17
N GLY A 421 8.91 4.11 -36.31
CA GLY A 421 9.66 4.49 -37.52
C GLY A 421 10.96 3.69 -37.67
N GLU A 422 11.49 3.62 -38.89
CA GLU A 422 12.78 2.97 -39.15
C GLU A 422 13.92 3.71 -38.43
N GLY A 423 14.63 2.99 -37.56
CA GLY A 423 15.74 3.50 -36.77
C GLY A 423 17.11 3.39 -37.43
N VAL A 424 18.15 3.83 -36.71
CA VAL A 424 19.52 3.97 -37.21
C VAL A 424 20.16 2.66 -37.72
N ASN A 425 19.70 1.51 -37.25
CA ASN A 425 20.16 0.19 -37.68
C ASN A 425 19.09 -0.61 -38.44
N GLY A 426 18.04 0.05 -38.95
CA GLY A 426 16.94 -0.58 -39.69
C GLY A 426 15.88 -1.26 -38.80
N SER A 427 15.93 -1.03 -37.49
CA SER A 427 14.88 -1.48 -36.57
C SER A 427 13.57 -0.74 -36.83
N THR A 428 12.44 -1.42 -36.72
CA THR A 428 11.08 -0.85 -36.80
C THR A 428 10.35 -0.99 -35.46
N VAL A 429 11.08 -1.27 -34.38
CA VAL A 429 10.52 -1.46 -33.04
C VAL A 429 10.17 -0.11 -32.43
N ALA A 430 9.02 -0.02 -31.77
CA ALA A 430 8.67 1.16 -30.99
C ALA A 430 9.58 1.25 -29.75
N LEU A 431 10.35 2.35 -29.64
CA LEU A 431 11.24 2.57 -28.51
C LEU A 431 10.50 3.23 -27.34
N PRO A 432 10.76 2.80 -26.10
CA PRO A 432 10.16 3.36 -24.89
C PRO A 432 10.80 4.72 -24.53
N PHE A 433 10.26 5.37 -23.49
CA PHE A 433 10.90 6.48 -22.77
C PHE A 433 11.16 7.76 -23.58
N GLY A 434 10.72 7.83 -24.85
CA GLY A 434 11.07 8.90 -25.77
C GLY A 434 12.48 8.78 -26.35
N LEU A 435 13.04 7.57 -26.39
CA LEU A 435 14.26 7.29 -27.13
C LEU A 435 14.02 7.52 -28.64
N ASP A 436 14.94 8.25 -29.29
CA ASP A 436 14.87 8.57 -30.70
C ASP A 436 15.40 7.40 -31.54
N PRO A 437 14.56 6.77 -32.40
CA PRO A 437 15.00 5.71 -33.29
C PRO A 437 16.13 6.13 -34.23
N ALA A 438 16.23 7.41 -34.59
CA ALA A 438 17.25 7.93 -35.50
C ALA A 438 18.67 7.90 -34.91
N THR A 439 18.79 7.80 -33.58
CA THR A 439 20.09 7.77 -32.88
C THR A 439 20.27 6.52 -32.02
N THR A 440 19.20 5.76 -31.78
CA THR A 440 19.20 4.63 -30.85
C THR A 440 19.05 3.30 -31.60
N PRO A 441 20.14 2.53 -31.79
CA PRO A 441 20.05 1.18 -32.32
C PRO A 441 19.43 0.23 -31.28
N VAL A 442 18.83 -0.85 -31.76
CA VAL A 442 18.32 -1.96 -30.92
C VAL A 442 18.83 -3.28 -31.44
N LEU A 443 19.13 -4.23 -30.55
CA LEU A 443 19.30 -5.63 -30.90
C LEU A 443 18.49 -6.50 -29.95
N GLY A 444 17.92 -7.59 -30.47
CA GLY A 444 17.32 -8.63 -29.64
C GLY A 444 17.36 -10.01 -30.29
N SER A 445 17.13 -11.05 -29.49
CA SER A 445 17.21 -12.46 -29.88
C SER A 445 15.85 -13.10 -30.22
N TYR A 446 14.75 -12.35 -30.14
CA TYR A 446 13.42 -12.91 -30.42
C TYR A 446 13.33 -13.47 -31.85
N GLY A 447 12.85 -14.71 -31.97
CA GLY A 447 12.75 -15.43 -33.23
C GLY A 447 14.02 -16.17 -33.67
N SER A 448 15.07 -16.17 -32.84
CA SER A 448 16.24 -17.05 -33.05
C SER A 448 15.87 -18.51 -32.72
N ASP A 449 16.16 -19.44 -33.63
CA ASP A 449 15.96 -20.88 -33.41
C ASP A 449 17.19 -21.57 -32.79
N THR A 450 18.27 -20.81 -32.55
CA THR A 450 19.53 -21.29 -31.97
C THR A 450 19.98 -20.38 -30.84
N ALA A 451 20.92 -20.86 -30.01
CA ALA A 451 21.58 -20.00 -29.02
C ALA A 451 22.14 -18.74 -29.71
N ALA A 452 21.88 -17.59 -29.11
CA ALA A 452 22.27 -16.28 -29.63
C ALA A 452 23.30 -15.63 -28.70
N THR A 453 24.30 -14.96 -29.26
CA THR A 453 25.32 -14.24 -28.49
C THR A 453 25.68 -12.93 -29.18
N VAL A 454 25.92 -11.90 -28.38
CA VAL A 454 26.35 -10.60 -28.89
C VAL A 454 27.30 -9.93 -27.90
N THR A 455 28.33 -9.29 -28.45
CA THR A 455 29.22 -8.40 -27.70
C THR A 455 29.25 -7.06 -28.41
N THR A 456 28.93 -5.99 -27.70
CA THR A 456 28.93 -4.64 -28.28
C THR A 456 30.35 -4.09 -28.42
N ASP A 457 30.49 -2.95 -29.12
CA ASP A 457 31.66 -2.10 -29.00
C ASP A 457 31.82 -1.61 -27.55
N TRP A 458 33.00 -1.10 -27.24
CA TRP A 458 33.25 -0.36 -26.01
C TRP A 458 32.65 1.04 -26.12
N TYR A 459 32.00 1.49 -25.06
CA TYR A 459 31.40 2.80 -24.89
C TYR A 459 32.18 3.59 -23.86
N ARG A 460 32.54 4.83 -24.18
CA ARG A 460 33.30 5.70 -23.28
C ARG A 460 32.40 6.23 -22.17
N LEU A 461 32.81 6.03 -20.91
CA LEU A 461 32.17 6.67 -19.76
C LEU A 461 32.48 8.17 -19.73
N PRO A 462 31.59 9.01 -19.17
CA PRO A 462 31.86 10.43 -19.01
C PRO A 462 33.13 10.66 -18.19
N GLU A 463 33.88 11.71 -18.50
CA GLU A 463 34.99 12.15 -17.65
C GLU A 463 34.48 12.52 -16.25
N PRO A 464 35.25 12.26 -15.17
CA PRO A 464 34.82 12.66 -13.84
C PRO A 464 34.69 14.18 -13.77
N ALA A 465 33.62 14.64 -13.15
CA ALA A 465 33.48 16.03 -12.74
C ALA A 465 34.52 16.38 -11.67
N ALA A 466 34.59 17.67 -11.30
CA ALA A 466 35.57 18.17 -10.35
C ALA A 466 35.47 17.53 -8.95
N ASP A 467 34.31 16.98 -8.60
CA ASP A 467 34.05 16.22 -7.38
C ASP A 467 34.40 14.73 -7.49
N GLY A 468 34.87 14.27 -8.66
CA GLY A 468 35.21 12.89 -8.96
C GLY A 468 34.03 12.03 -9.41
N SER A 469 32.79 12.55 -9.47
CA SER A 469 31.62 11.82 -9.94
C SER A 469 31.57 11.76 -11.46
N ARG A 470 31.17 10.61 -12.02
CA ARG A 470 30.86 10.44 -13.46
C ARG A 470 29.35 10.38 -13.73
N GLY A 471 28.52 10.53 -12.68
CA GLY A 471 27.10 10.18 -12.64
C GLY A 471 26.83 9.06 -11.63
N ASP A 472 25.55 8.71 -11.44
CA ASP A 472 25.14 7.78 -10.40
C ASP A 472 25.06 6.31 -10.88
N ILE A 473 24.52 6.10 -12.08
CA ILE A 473 24.29 4.77 -12.66
C ILE A 473 24.62 4.74 -14.16
N VAL A 474 25.01 3.57 -14.66
CA VAL A 474 24.84 3.21 -16.07
C VAL A 474 23.46 2.58 -16.22
N SER A 475 22.65 3.10 -17.15
CA SER A 475 21.34 2.56 -17.47
C SER A 475 21.31 1.94 -18.86
N ILE A 476 20.60 0.82 -18.99
CA ILE A 476 20.40 0.09 -20.26
C ILE A 476 18.91 -0.15 -20.42
N SER A 477 18.28 0.43 -21.45
CA SER A 477 16.90 0.06 -21.75
C SER A 477 16.88 -1.32 -22.38
N ALA A 478 16.13 -2.25 -21.78
CA ALA A 478 16.08 -3.64 -22.16
C ALA A 478 14.65 -4.20 -22.08
N ALA A 479 14.38 -5.27 -22.83
CA ALA A 479 13.12 -5.99 -22.84
C ALA A 479 13.38 -7.51 -22.87
N GLY A 480 12.33 -8.29 -22.62
CA GLY A 480 12.41 -9.75 -22.51
C GLY A 480 12.73 -10.23 -21.10
N ARG A 481 13.13 -11.50 -20.98
CA ARG A 481 13.41 -12.18 -19.70
C ARG A 481 14.92 -12.18 -19.46
N ILE A 482 15.37 -11.41 -18.47
CA ILE A 482 16.79 -11.18 -18.21
C ILE A 482 17.10 -11.66 -16.80
N ARG A 483 18.22 -12.38 -16.64
CA ARG A 483 18.68 -12.85 -15.35
C ARG A 483 19.03 -11.67 -14.46
N SER A 484 18.49 -11.64 -13.25
CA SER A 484 18.80 -10.64 -12.24
C SER A 484 18.93 -11.27 -10.86
N VAL A 485 19.56 -10.55 -9.94
CA VAL A 485 19.69 -10.95 -8.53
C VAL A 485 19.23 -9.79 -7.68
N ASP A 486 18.26 -10.03 -6.80
CA ASP A 486 17.74 -9.01 -5.90
C ASP A 486 18.68 -8.76 -4.69
N ARG A 487 18.30 -7.82 -3.83
CA ARG A 487 19.05 -7.47 -2.63
C ARG A 487 19.19 -8.61 -1.61
N ASP A 488 18.26 -9.54 -1.60
CA ASP A 488 18.29 -10.71 -0.73
C ASP A 488 19.12 -11.87 -1.33
N GLY A 489 19.68 -11.67 -2.53
CA GLY A 489 20.47 -12.67 -3.25
C GLY A 489 19.61 -13.70 -3.97
N ILE A 490 18.31 -13.44 -4.14
CA ILE A 490 17.39 -14.31 -4.88
C ILE A 490 17.56 -14.03 -6.37
N GLU A 491 17.84 -15.10 -7.11
CA GLU A 491 18.02 -15.04 -8.55
C GLU A 491 16.67 -15.19 -9.28
N THR A 492 16.39 -14.25 -10.17
CA THR A 492 15.29 -14.36 -11.15
C THR A 492 15.84 -14.99 -12.43
N TYR A 493 15.18 -16.05 -12.89
CA TYR A 493 15.56 -16.75 -14.13
C TYR A 493 15.36 -15.85 -15.36
N GLY A 494 16.31 -15.92 -16.29
CA GLY A 494 16.26 -15.24 -17.58
C GLY A 494 17.58 -15.37 -18.32
N GLN A 495 17.70 -14.62 -19.42
CA GLN A 495 18.87 -14.64 -20.28
C GLN A 495 20.00 -13.76 -19.75
N LYS A 496 21.23 -14.06 -20.17
CA LYS A 496 22.42 -13.37 -19.68
C LYS A 496 22.51 -12.00 -20.33
N LEU A 497 22.58 -10.95 -19.52
CA LEU A 497 23.04 -9.62 -19.91
C LEU A 497 23.97 -9.10 -18.82
N GLU A 498 25.24 -8.89 -19.15
CA GLU A 498 26.25 -8.33 -18.26
C GLU A 498 26.85 -7.06 -18.85
N LEU A 499 27.21 -6.12 -17.98
CA LEU A 499 28.02 -4.96 -18.34
C LEU A 499 29.48 -5.29 -18.02
N GLU A 500 30.31 -5.46 -19.05
CA GLU A 500 31.75 -5.52 -18.89
C GLU A 500 32.33 -4.11 -18.79
N TYR A 501 33.30 -3.92 -17.92
CA TYR A 501 34.00 -2.66 -17.73
C TYR A 501 35.51 -2.84 -17.92
N GLY A 502 36.18 -1.81 -18.43
CA GLY A 502 37.57 -1.85 -18.81
C GLY A 502 38.27 -0.50 -18.68
N SER A 503 39.59 -0.52 -18.87
CA SER A 503 40.42 0.67 -18.93
C SER A 503 41.12 0.78 -20.29
N THR A 504 41.14 2.00 -20.84
CA THR A 504 41.79 2.30 -22.12
C THR A 504 43.25 2.70 -21.88
N ASP A 505 44.19 2.07 -22.60
CA ASP A 505 45.60 2.45 -22.55
C ASP A 505 45.91 3.68 -23.43
N ILE A 506 47.15 4.18 -23.36
CA ILE A 506 47.61 5.34 -24.15
C ILE A 506 47.53 5.08 -25.66
N GLY A 507 47.58 3.81 -26.08
CA GLY A 507 47.46 3.37 -27.47
C GLY A 507 46.01 3.17 -27.95
N GLY A 508 45.02 3.36 -27.08
CA GLY A 508 43.60 3.14 -27.37
C GLY A 508 43.14 1.68 -27.25
N ALA A 509 43.98 0.77 -26.78
CA ALA A 509 43.59 -0.62 -26.52
C ALA A 509 42.90 -0.74 -25.15
N VAL A 510 41.79 -1.47 -25.11
CA VAL A 510 41.01 -1.67 -23.88
C VAL A 510 41.43 -2.95 -23.19
N THR A 511 41.69 -2.87 -21.90
CA THR A 511 41.88 -4.02 -21.01
C THR A 511 40.62 -4.25 -20.20
N THR A 512 39.99 -5.43 -20.33
CA THR A 512 38.82 -5.80 -19.52
C THR A 512 39.23 -6.00 -18.06
N LEU A 513 38.52 -5.35 -17.15
CA LEU A 513 38.76 -5.42 -15.71
C LEU A 513 37.78 -6.38 -15.00
N GLY A 514 36.55 -6.50 -15.51
CA GLY A 514 35.52 -7.39 -14.96
C GLY A 514 34.16 -7.23 -15.63
N SER A 515 33.15 -7.90 -15.08
CA SER A 515 31.75 -7.78 -15.50
C SER A 515 30.82 -7.68 -14.30
N ILE A 516 29.64 -7.09 -14.52
CA ILE A 516 28.60 -6.95 -13.51
C ILE A 516 27.22 -7.26 -14.08
N VAL A 517 26.40 -7.93 -13.27
CA VAL A 517 24.99 -8.19 -13.57
C VAL A 517 24.18 -6.95 -13.19
N PRO A 518 23.45 -6.32 -14.11
CA PRO A 518 22.63 -5.17 -13.79
C PRO A 518 21.49 -5.50 -12.83
N ILE A 519 21.08 -4.51 -12.06
CA ILE A 519 19.85 -4.53 -11.27
C ILE A 519 18.66 -4.42 -12.24
N ASP A 520 17.67 -5.29 -12.05
CA ASP A 520 16.41 -5.31 -12.79
C ASP A 520 15.24 -5.27 -11.80
N ILE A 521 14.35 -4.28 -11.93
CA ILE A 521 13.14 -4.16 -11.12
C ILE A 521 11.88 -4.66 -11.84
N GLY A 522 12.00 -5.12 -13.09
CA GLY A 522 10.87 -5.52 -13.89
C GLY A 522 10.06 -4.33 -14.46
N PRO A 523 8.86 -4.62 -15.03
CA PRO A 523 8.32 -5.96 -15.24
C PRO A 523 8.84 -6.62 -16.52
N ALA A 524 8.93 -7.95 -16.52
CA ALA A 524 9.21 -8.73 -17.73
C ALA A 524 7.89 -9.14 -18.42
N PRO A 525 7.87 -9.24 -19.77
CA PRO A 525 8.94 -8.94 -20.72
C PRO A 525 9.00 -7.47 -21.19
N SER A 526 8.24 -6.54 -20.59
CA SER A 526 8.18 -5.12 -20.99
C SER A 526 9.52 -4.41 -21.03
N TRP A 527 9.56 -3.33 -21.82
CA TRP A 527 10.69 -2.40 -21.79
C TRP A 527 10.88 -1.79 -20.42
N ARG A 528 12.11 -1.85 -19.92
CA ARG A 528 12.51 -1.33 -18.61
C ARG A 528 13.98 -0.90 -18.62
N ASN A 529 14.41 -0.24 -17.56
CA ASN A 529 15.78 0.26 -17.43
C ASN A 529 16.55 -0.59 -16.42
N LEU A 530 17.50 -1.39 -16.92
CA LEU A 530 18.50 -2.05 -16.10
C LEU A 530 19.50 -1.02 -15.56
N ARG A 531 20.04 -1.28 -14.37
CA ARG A 531 20.83 -0.29 -13.62
C ARG A 531 22.13 -0.89 -13.11
N VAL A 532 23.25 -0.22 -13.35
CA VAL A 532 24.54 -0.55 -12.75
C VAL A 532 25.05 0.68 -12.01
N PRO A 533 25.05 0.69 -10.66
CA PRO A 533 25.60 1.81 -9.91
C PRO A 533 27.07 2.03 -10.21
N LEU A 534 27.43 3.27 -10.60
CA LEU A 534 28.80 3.60 -11.02
C LEU A 534 29.81 3.45 -9.87
N GLU A 535 29.36 3.58 -8.62
CA GLU A 535 30.17 3.32 -7.42
C GLU A 535 30.67 1.87 -7.29
N GLN A 536 30.06 0.92 -8.02
CA GLN A 536 30.49 -0.48 -8.04
C GLN A 536 31.60 -0.73 -9.06
N LEU A 537 31.87 0.23 -9.96
CA LEU A 537 32.94 0.13 -10.93
C LEU A 537 34.28 0.60 -10.31
N PRO A 538 35.41 -0.02 -10.67
CA PRO A 538 36.74 0.45 -10.28
C PRO A 538 37.00 1.89 -10.78
N PRO A 539 37.74 2.74 -10.02
CA PRO A 539 38.02 4.12 -10.42
C PRO A 539 38.77 4.29 -11.75
N ASP A 540 39.51 3.26 -12.17
CA ASP A 540 40.26 3.21 -13.42
C ASP A 540 39.42 2.71 -14.62
N ALA A 541 38.18 2.29 -14.40
CA ALA A 541 37.27 1.95 -15.48
C ALA A 541 36.81 3.22 -16.22
N ASP A 542 37.13 3.34 -17.51
CA ASP A 542 36.77 4.46 -18.37
C ASP A 542 35.89 4.07 -19.55
N VAL A 543 35.66 2.77 -19.74
CA VAL A 543 34.84 2.23 -20.82
C VAL A 543 34.00 1.05 -20.34
N VAL A 544 32.83 0.87 -20.96
CA VAL A 544 31.90 -0.24 -20.69
C VAL A 544 31.38 -0.86 -21.98
N ARG A 545 30.99 -2.13 -21.96
CA ARG A 545 30.31 -2.79 -23.08
C ARG A 545 29.30 -3.81 -22.58
N ILE A 546 28.29 -4.11 -23.40
CA ILE A 546 27.28 -5.12 -23.09
C ILE A 546 27.73 -6.46 -23.67
N VAL A 547 27.66 -7.50 -22.85
CA VAL A 547 27.82 -8.90 -23.27
C VAL A 547 26.54 -9.64 -22.94
N ALA A 548 25.85 -10.10 -23.99
CA ALA A 548 24.56 -10.78 -23.87
C ALA A 548 24.60 -12.16 -24.52
N ALA A 549 23.90 -13.10 -23.89
CA ALA A 549 23.74 -14.46 -24.39
C ALA A 549 22.35 -15.00 -24.07
N ASP A 550 21.72 -15.57 -25.09
CA ASP A 550 20.46 -16.28 -25.02
C ASP A 550 20.74 -17.76 -25.32
N ASN A 551 20.66 -18.60 -24.29
CA ASN A 551 20.97 -20.02 -24.42
C ASN A 551 19.71 -20.89 -24.39
N ASP A 552 18.54 -20.30 -24.17
CA ASP A 552 17.26 -21.02 -24.05
C ASP A 552 16.45 -20.82 -25.33
N ILE A 553 16.18 -21.91 -26.04
CA ILE A 553 15.46 -21.87 -27.33
C ILE A 553 13.93 -21.79 -27.15
N GLN A 554 13.44 -21.65 -25.92
CA GLN A 554 12.02 -21.42 -25.67
C GLN A 554 11.58 -20.05 -26.20
N LYS A 555 10.39 -19.99 -26.81
CA LYS A 555 9.93 -18.78 -27.52
C LYS A 555 9.73 -17.55 -26.64
N ASP A 556 9.45 -17.76 -25.36
CA ASP A 556 9.27 -16.72 -24.35
C ASP A 556 10.59 -16.32 -23.67
N GLN A 557 11.68 -17.03 -23.94
CA GLN A 557 13.01 -16.76 -23.46
C GLN A 557 13.80 -16.03 -24.55
N TRP A 558 13.91 -14.72 -24.38
CA TRP A 558 14.65 -13.85 -25.26
C TRP A 558 15.00 -12.57 -24.51
N LEU A 559 15.93 -11.80 -25.04
CA LEU A 559 16.23 -10.46 -24.55
C LEU A 559 16.52 -9.48 -25.69
N ALA A 560 16.24 -8.21 -25.44
CA ALA A 560 16.65 -7.11 -26.28
C ALA A 560 17.20 -5.96 -25.44
N PHE A 561 18.05 -5.14 -26.05
CA PHE A 561 18.65 -4.01 -25.38
C PHE A 561 19.04 -2.89 -26.35
N THR A 562 19.23 -1.72 -25.75
CA THR A 562 19.74 -0.48 -26.36
C THR A 562 21.16 -0.21 -25.87
N PRO A 563 21.91 0.73 -26.46
CA PRO A 563 23.21 1.14 -25.92
C PRO A 563 23.14 1.60 -24.46
N PRO A 564 24.23 1.43 -23.69
CA PRO A 564 24.30 1.95 -22.33
C PRO A 564 24.33 3.49 -22.35
N ARG A 565 23.75 4.10 -21.32
CA ARG A 565 23.75 5.54 -21.08
C ARG A 565 24.06 5.86 -19.63
N VAL A 566 24.56 7.06 -19.36
CA VAL A 566 24.71 7.58 -17.99
C VAL A 566 23.68 8.69 -17.79
N PRO A 567 22.55 8.42 -17.11
CA PRO A 567 21.43 9.36 -17.04
C PRO A 567 21.81 10.72 -16.43
N GLN A 568 21.41 11.79 -17.10
CA GLN A 568 21.41 13.14 -16.53
C GLN A 568 20.08 13.38 -15.82
N THR A 569 20.08 13.25 -14.49
CA THR A 569 18.85 13.30 -13.70
C THR A 569 18.67 14.63 -12.96
N ARG A 570 17.40 14.98 -12.73
CA ARG A 570 16.98 16.07 -11.85
C ARG A 570 15.91 15.55 -10.90
N THR A 571 15.76 16.15 -9.73
CA THR A 571 14.69 15.72 -8.81
C THR A 571 13.31 15.98 -9.42
N LEU A 572 12.32 15.16 -9.09
CA LEU A 572 10.94 15.35 -9.54
C LEU A 572 10.42 16.74 -9.15
N GLN A 573 10.78 17.22 -7.96
CA GLN A 573 10.43 18.56 -7.50
C GLN A 573 11.03 19.67 -8.38
N ASP A 574 12.25 19.51 -8.88
CA ASP A 574 12.89 20.47 -9.78
C ASP A 574 12.26 20.49 -11.18
N VAL A 575 11.74 19.35 -11.63
CA VAL A 575 11.12 19.22 -12.96
C VAL A 575 9.67 19.71 -12.95
N LEU A 576 8.85 19.26 -11.99
CA LEU A 576 7.41 19.56 -11.96
C LEU A 576 7.08 20.86 -11.22
N GLY A 577 7.91 21.29 -10.27
CA GLY A 577 7.61 22.46 -9.45
C GLY A 577 6.36 22.25 -8.58
N ARG A 578 5.56 23.32 -8.41
CA ARG A 578 4.33 23.34 -7.58
C ARG A 578 3.09 23.83 -8.32
N ASP A 579 3.23 24.20 -9.58
CA ASP A 579 2.19 24.85 -10.37
C ASP A 579 1.80 24.02 -11.61
N THR A 580 2.55 22.96 -11.90
CA THR A 580 2.24 22.05 -13.02
C THR A 580 1.10 21.13 -12.59
N PRO A 581 -0.03 21.07 -13.32
CA PRO A 581 -1.13 20.17 -12.98
C PRO A 581 -0.74 18.70 -13.15
N VAL A 582 -0.92 17.93 -12.08
CA VAL A 582 -0.58 16.49 -12.00
C VAL A 582 -1.83 15.68 -11.64
N LEU A 583 -2.00 14.54 -12.31
CA LEU A 583 -2.87 13.48 -11.85
C LEU A 583 -2.10 12.59 -10.85
N LEU A 584 -2.26 12.85 -9.56
CA LEU A 584 -1.75 11.95 -8.52
C LEU A 584 -2.74 10.79 -8.33
N ASP A 585 -2.27 9.57 -8.50
CA ASP A 585 -3.03 8.39 -8.10
C ASP A 585 -3.29 8.42 -6.58
N TRP A 586 -4.43 7.86 -6.14
CA TRP A 586 -4.91 8.06 -4.77
C TRP A 586 -3.96 7.54 -3.67
N THR A 587 -3.07 6.60 -3.99
CA THR A 587 -2.07 6.02 -3.06
C THR A 587 -0.89 6.96 -2.79
N VAL A 588 -0.52 7.82 -3.74
CA VAL A 588 0.72 8.61 -3.69
C VAL A 588 0.51 10.03 -3.15
N GLY A 589 -0.74 10.47 -2.97
CA GLY A 589 -1.06 11.87 -2.63
C GLY A 589 -0.41 12.40 -1.34
N LEU A 590 -0.20 11.56 -0.32
CA LEU A 590 0.48 11.98 0.91
C LEU A 590 2.00 12.14 0.74
N ASN A 591 2.57 11.52 -0.29
CA ASN A 591 4.01 11.43 -0.53
C ASN A 591 4.53 12.54 -1.44
N PHE A 592 3.63 13.16 -2.20
CA PHE A 592 3.86 14.29 -3.09
C PHE A 592 3.05 15.53 -2.67
N PRO A 593 3.24 16.05 -1.43
CA PRO A 593 2.39 17.11 -0.87
C PRO A 593 2.60 18.50 -1.51
N CYS A 594 3.58 18.64 -2.40
CA CYS A 594 3.92 19.90 -3.08
C CYS A 594 3.43 19.96 -4.53
N GLN A 595 3.04 18.84 -5.12
CA GLN A 595 2.61 18.76 -6.51
C GLN A 595 1.19 19.29 -6.65
N ASP A 596 0.90 20.00 -7.73
CA ASP A 596 -0.43 20.59 -7.95
C ASP A 596 -1.39 19.52 -8.48
N GLN A 597 -2.24 18.98 -7.61
CA GLN A 597 -3.24 18.01 -8.05
C GLN A 597 -4.25 18.70 -8.96
N MET A 598 -4.47 18.16 -10.17
CA MET A 598 -5.45 18.72 -11.10
C MET A 598 -6.81 18.93 -10.43
N LEU A 599 -7.40 20.10 -10.66
CA LEU A 599 -8.68 20.48 -10.07
C LEU A 599 -9.81 20.42 -11.10
N HIS A 600 -11.05 20.58 -10.63
CA HIS A 600 -12.20 20.76 -11.51
C HIS A 600 -13.10 21.88 -10.98
N VAL A 601 -13.69 22.65 -11.89
CA VAL A 601 -14.60 23.76 -11.58
C VAL A 601 -15.79 23.71 -12.53
N ASP A 602 -16.99 23.93 -12.01
CA ASP A 602 -18.24 23.98 -12.79
C ASP A 602 -18.48 22.78 -13.73
N GLY A 603 -17.98 21.60 -13.36
CA GLY A 603 -18.13 20.35 -14.12
C GLY A 603 -17.07 20.12 -15.20
N VAL A 604 -16.06 20.99 -15.31
CA VAL A 604 -14.93 20.84 -16.24
C VAL A 604 -13.64 20.63 -15.44
N ALA A 605 -12.88 19.59 -15.79
CA ALA A 605 -11.60 19.28 -15.18
C ALA A 605 -10.45 20.02 -15.90
N GLU A 606 -9.44 20.41 -15.13
CA GLU A 606 -8.15 20.83 -15.66
C GLU A 606 -7.42 19.64 -16.30
N VAL A 607 -6.74 19.89 -17.42
CA VAL A 607 -6.02 18.85 -18.15
C VAL A 607 -4.65 18.66 -17.49
N PRO A 608 -4.33 17.48 -16.93
CA PRO A 608 -3.04 17.23 -16.29
C PRO A 608 -1.93 17.12 -17.34
N GLU A 609 -0.73 17.59 -16.99
CA GLU A 609 0.48 17.43 -17.81
C GLU A 609 1.26 16.15 -17.45
N TYR A 610 1.09 15.67 -16.23
CA TYR A 610 1.76 14.47 -15.72
C TYR A 610 0.81 13.58 -14.93
N ARG A 611 1.16 12.30 -14.83
CA ARG A 611 0.57 11.36 -13.88
C ARG A 611 1.66 10.75 -13.02
N ILE A 612 1.43 10.67 -11.71
CA ILE A 612 2.30 9.95 -10.77
C ILE A 612 1.52 8.75 -10.24
N SER A 613 2.08 7.57 -10.46
CA SER A 613 1.50 6.28 -10.05
C SER A 613 2.39 5.62 -8.98
N PRO A 614 1.83 4.79 -8.08
CA PRO A 614 2.61 4.01 -7.12
C PRO A 614 3.39 2.88 -7.82
N ASP A 615 4.04 2.03 -7.04
CA ASP A 615 4.68 0.78 -7.49
C ASP A 615 3.71 -0.10 -8.28
N ARG A 616 4.25 -1.01 -9.10
CA ARG A 616 3.48 -1.74 -10.11
C ARG A 616 2.20 -2.43 -9.57
N PRO A 617 2.22 -3.20 -8.46
CA PRO A 617 0.99 -3.76 -7.90
C PRO A 617 0.00 -2.66 -7.48
N GLY A 618 0.49 -1.57 -6.88
CA GLY A 618 -0.32 -0.41 -6.54
C GLY A 618 -0.95 0.26 -7.76
N ALA A 619 -0.24 0.34 -8.88
CA ALA A 619 -0.68 1.00 -10.11
C ALA A 619 -1.82 0.24 -10.78
N VAL A 620 -1.81 -1.09 -10.68
CA VAL A 620 -2.93 -1.95 -11.09
C VAL A 620 -4.18 -1.60 -10.29
N VAL A 621 -4.05 -1.47 -8.96
CA VAL A 621 -5.16 -1.12 -8.08
C VAL A 621 -5.70 0.29 -8.37
N THR A 622 -4.82 1.28 -8.46
CA THR A 622 -5.22 2.68 -8.70
C THR A 622 -5.82 2.84 -10.08
N GLY A 623 -5.22 2.22 -11.09
CA GLY A 623 -5.71 2.18 -12.47
C GLY A 623 -7.14 1.69 -12.56
N LEU A 624 -7.44 0.52 -11.99
CA LEU A 624 -8.81 -0.04 -12.00
C LEU A 624 -9.80 0.82 -11.22
N TRP A 625 -9.39 1.42 -10.10
CA TRP A 625 -10.26 2.26 -9.28
C TRP A 625 -10.75 3.51 -10.01
N GLN A 626 -9.87 4.11 -10.81
CA GLN A 626 -10.06 5.46 -11.35
C GLN A 626 -10.24 5.49 -12.88
N ASP A 627 -10.61 4.34 -13.45
CA ASP A 627 -10.81 4.17 -14.89
C ASP A 627 -12.17 4.65 -15.40
N HIS A 628 -12.40 4.43 -16.69
CA HIS A 628 -13.65 4.75 -17.38
C HIS A 628 -14.87 4.11 -16.70
N TYR A 629 -14.80 2.83 -16.34
CA TYR A 629 -15.93 2.09 -15.77
C TYR A 629 -16.31 2.58 -14.36
N GLY A 630 -15.33 3.05 -13.59
CA GLY A 630 -15.57 3.70 -12.29
C GLY A 630 -16.02 5.17 -12.39
N GLY A 631 -16.04 5.75 -13.60
CA GLY A 631 -16.27 7.18 -13.83
C GLY A 631 -15.09 8.07 -13.40
N GLY A 632 -13.90 7.49 -13.23
CA GLY A 632 -12.70 8.17 -12.78
C GLY A 632 -11.96 8.92 -13.89
N PRO A 633 -10.90 9.65 -13.53
CA PRO A 633 -10.19 10.54 -14.44
C PRO A 633 -9.53 9.86 -15.64
N LEU A 634 -9.12 8.59 -15.52
CA LEU A 634 -8.50 7.89 -16.64
C LEU A 634 -9.46 7.65 -17.80
N GLY A 635 -10.78 7.69 -17.55
CA GLY A 635 -11.79 7.51 -18.60
C GLY A 635 -11.84 8.65 -19.61
N TRP A 636 -11.42 9.86 -19.25
CA TRP A 636 -11.40 11.01 -20.17
C TRP A 636 -9.98 11.44 -20.55
N THR A 637 -8.98 11.26 -19.67
CA THR A 637 -7.59 11.60 -20.02
C THR A 637 -7.10 10.74 -21.18
N GLN A 638 -7.44 9.45 -21.21
CA GLN A 638 -7.05 8.53 -22.30
C GLN A 638 -7.66 8.89 -23.67
N VAL A 639 -8.77 9.63 -23.68
CA VAL A 639 -9.44 10.07 -24.93
C VAL A 639 -8.83 11.37 -25.46
N LEU A 640 -8.22 12.17 -24.59
CA LEU A 640 -7.66 13.49 -24.91
C LEU A 640 -6.13 13.48 -25.06
N LEU A 641 -5.45 12.59 -24.32
CA LEU A 641 -4.02 12.61 -24.09
C LEU A 641 -3.40 11.27 -24.48
N GLY A 642 -2.31 11.31 -25.23
CA GLY A 642 -1.31 10.25 -25.23
C GLY A 642 -0.42 10.37 -23.98
N ALA A 643 0.29 9.31 -23.64
CA ALA A 643 1.21 9.29 -22.51
C ALA A 643 2.58 8.71 -22.92
N ARG A 644 3.64 9.17 -22.26
CA ARG A 644 4.95 8.52 -22.31
C ARG A 644 5.55 8.40 -20.91
N THR A 645 6.13 7.26 -20.58
CA THR A 645 6.86 7.08 -19.32
C THR A 645 8.16 7.87 -19.33
N ILE A 646 8.45 8.60 -18.25
CA ILE A 646 9.77 9.21 -18.02
C ILE A 646 10.61 8.24 -17.18
N PRO A 647 11.83 7.86 -17.62
CA PRO A 647 12.73 7.07 -16.79
C PRO A 647 12.98 7.77 -15.45
N SER A 648 12.75 7.03 -14.38
CA SER A 648 12.87 7.56 -13.03
C SER A 648 13.51 6.54 -12.09
N TYR A 649 14.21 7.07 -11.10
CA TYR A 649 15.03 6.30 -10.19
C TYR A 649 14.88 6.86 -8.77
N LEU A 650 14.97 6.00 -7.76
CA LEU A 650 14.98 6.44 -6.37
C LEU A 650 16.43 6.64 -5.93
N ASN A 651 16.76 7.88 -5.53
CA ASN A 651 18.11 8.20 -5.11
C ASN A 651 18.54 7.33 -3.91
N HIS A 652 19.73 6.72 -4.02
CA HIS A 652 20.31 5.79 -3.04
C HIS A 652 19.56 4.45 -2.81
N ASP A 653 18.53 4.11 -3.58
CA ASP A 653 17.83 2.81 -3.51
C ASP A 653 17.50 2.31 -4.94
N TRP A 654 18.55 1.97 -5.70
CA TRP A 654 18.48 1.65 -7.13
C TRP A 654 17.74 0.35 -7.46
N ASP A 655 17.44 -0.49 -6.47
CA ASP A 655 16.68 -1.74 -6.59
C ASP A 655 15.19 -1.55 -6.28
N ARG A 656 14.77 -0.33 -5.91
CA ARG A 656 13.39 -0.03 -5.56
C ARG A 656 12.55 0.28 -6.79
N ASP A 657 11.39 -0.37 -6.86
CA ASP A 657 10.24 0.18 -7.57
C ASP A 657 9.52 1.17 -6.63
N TRP A 658 9.64 2.45 -6.93
CA TRP A 658 8.94 3.50 -6.20
C TRP A 658 7.58 3.80 -6.82
N GLY A 659 7.35 3.36 -8.05
CA GLY A 659 6.28 3.78 -8.92
C GLY A 659 6.80 4.41 -10.21
N SER A 660 5.92 5.17 -10.87
CA SER A 660 6.19 5.71 -12.19
C SER A 660 5.68 7.13 -12.35
N ILE A 661 6.27 7.83 -13.32
CA ILE A 661 5.78 9.11 -13.80
C ILE A 661 5.58 9.06 -15.31
N GLU A 662 4.40 9.47 -15.74
CA GLU A 662 4.04 9.59 -17.15
C GLU A 662 3.86 11.07 -17.49
N GLN A 663 4.39 11.48 -18.63
CA GLN A 663 4.07 12.78 -19.22
C GLN A 663 2.92 12.61 -20.21
N PHE A 664 1.89 13.43 -20.06
CA PHE A 664 0.79 13.50 -21.00
C PHE A 664 1.12 14.43 -22.16
N VAL A 665 0.67 14.03 -23.35
CA VAL A 665 0.80 14.78 -24.59
C VAL A 665 -0.59 14.88 -25.22
N PRO A 666 -1.15 16.09 -25.41
CA PRO A 666 -2.43 16.24 -26.10
C PRO A 666 -2.40 15.58 -27.49
N ILE A 667 -3.44 14.80 -27.79
CA ILE A 667 -3.62 14.19 -29.11
C ILE A 667 -3.80 15.30 -30.16
N ASP A 668 -4.62 16.30 -29.83
CA ASP A 668 -4.72 17.56 -30.58
C ASP A 668 -3.94 18.66 -29.85
N ARG A 669 -2.83 19.10 -30.45
CA ARG A 669 -1.95 20.13 -29.87
C ARG A 669 -2.44 21.55 -30.10
N GLU A 670 -3.43 21.75 -30.97
CA GLU A 670 -4.03 23.06 -31.25
C GLU A 670 -5.26 23.34 -30.38
N ALA A 671 -5.78 22.31 -29.69
CA ALA A 671 -6.89 22.45 -28.77
C ALA A 671 -6.57 23.43 -27.62
N THR A 672 -7.52 24.30 -27.30
CA THR A 672 -7.41 25.28 -26.21
C THR A 672 -8.60 25.14 -25.24
N PRO A 673 -8.44 25.55 -23.96
CA PRO A 673 -9.53 25.50 -22.99
C PRO A 673 -10.77 26.27 -23.47
N ALA A 674 -11.95 25.68 -23.28
CA ALA A 674 -13.22 26.30 -23.65
C ALA A 674 -13.56 27.50 -22.73
N GLN A 675 -14.20 28.52 -23.29
CA GLN A 675 -14.80 29.60 -22.48
C GLN A 675 -16.12 29.11 -21.87
N ILE A 676 -16.15 28.98 -20.54
CA ILE A 676 -17.32 28.50 -19.81
C ILE A 676 -18.24 29.68 -19.45
N HIS A 677 -19.48 29.61 -19.90
CA HIS A 677 -20.53 30.58 -19.52
C HIS A 677 -21.41 29.99 -18.44
N THR A 678 -21.32 30.53 -17.22
CA THR A 678 -22.13 30.09 -16.09
C THR A 678 -23.32 31.01 -15.84
N SER A 679 -24.40 30.44 -15.31
CA SER A 679 -25.55 31.20 -14.83
C SER A 679 -26.10 30.55 -13.57
N THR A 680 -26.64 31.36 -12.67
CA THR A 680 -27.20 30.87 -11.41
C THR A 680 -28.72 30.79 -11.51
N THR A 681 -29.29 29.69 -11.03
CA THR A 681 -30.74 29.50 -10.97
C THR A 681 -31.13 28.89 -9.63
N THR A 682 -32.15 29.47 -9.00
CA THR A 682 -32.72 28.92 -7.77
C THR A 682 -33.61 27.73 -8.08
N ARG A 683 -33.33 26.59 -7.45
CA ARG A 683 -34.12 25.35 -7.55
C ARG A 683 -34.64 24.93 -6.18
N SER A 684 -35.72 24.17 -6.18
CA SER A 684 -36.18 23.45 -4.99
C SER A 684 -35.18 22.35 -4.61
N GLY A 685 -35.05 22.04 -3.32
CA GLY A 685 -34.23 20.91 -2.85
C GLY A 685 -34.72 19.52 -3.29
N TRP A 686 -35.85 19.45 -3.99
CA TRP A 686 -36.43 18.26 -4.59
C TRP A 686 -36.27 18.20 -6.13
N TRP A 687 -35.79 19.28 -6.75
CA TRP A 687 -35.67 19.35 -8.19
C TRP A 687 -34.52 18.45 -8.67
N THR A 688 -34.75 17.75 -9.78
CA THR A 688 -33.74 16.95 -10.48
C THR A 688 -33.83 17.25 -11.99
N PRO A 689 -32.69 17.37 -12.69
CA PRO A 689 -32.66 17.43 -14.15
C PRO A 689 -32.82 16.05 -14.83
N GLY A 690 -32.85 14.96 -14.05
CA GLY A 690 -32.74 13.59 -14.54
C GLY A 690 -31.57 12.85 -13.89
N PRO A 691 -31.49 11.52 -14.05
CA PRO A 691 -30.38 10.72 -13.54
C PRO A 691 -29.09 10.92 -14.36
N ILE A 692 -27.93 10.85 -13.70
CA ILE A 692 -26.60 10.74 -14.30
C ILE A 692 -26.48 9.41 -15.07
N ASN A 693 -25.77 9.39 -16.18
CA ASN A 693 -25.47 8.13 -16.86
C ASN A 693 -24.44 7.34 -16.05
N ILE A 694 -24.79 6.12 -15.65
CA ILE A 694 -23.91 5.18 -14.94
C ILE A 694 -23.77 3.84 -15.68
N ASP A 695 -24.36 3.75 -16.88
CA ASP A 695 -24.25 2.57 -17.73
C ASP A 695 -22.92 2.65 -18.49
N SER A 696 -22.10 1.62 -18.33
CA SER A 696 -20.81 1.44 -19.03
C SER A 696 -20.93 0.77 -20.38
#